data_AF-A0A7W7ZUW1-F1
#
_entry.id   AF-A0A7W7ZUW1-F1
#
_cell.length_a   1.000
_cell.length_b   1.000
_cell.length_c   1.000
_cell.angle_alpha   90.00
_cell.angle_beta   90.00
_cell.angle_gamma   90.00
#
_symmetry.space_group_name_H-M   'P 1'
#
loop_
_entity.id
_entity.type
_entity.pdbx_description
1 polymer ?
#
loop_
_entity_poly.entity_id
_entity_poly.type
_entity_poly.pdbx_seq_one_letter_code
_entity_poly.pdbx_strand_id
1 'polypeptide(L)'
;MTTSLKSLGPVFEAGKAATVAVLCVLMTVPPAVAAVPTTTSGKVALPASVQKTPLTHQQKTLHALNRLTFGPRLGDEQAVSRMGMEAWFQRQLHPENIDDSAFEARLNQFPALKLSQEELMSRYPMPQTVRQMARNHDPLPADPVEHAIYADAIAYYATVAAKADDKTAAKTGEAKANGAAAGDGMGDAMQVQKNAPAKMDDASTDNAMTADGTAPKTKANGKRKFSGTPMSDDEVEAVLALQPEQRFARLVAMSPEEMISFRRGLKPRQQGALLKDFSPEQREDVAAMQRPEHMVIAEALQERLLRDVYSERQLQAVMVDFWLNHFSVYVGKNQIEPYLLASYERDSVLPNALGKFEDLLVANAKSPAMLLYLDNAQSVGPDSKAAERSKRISEVAPDSKIAKAAAKGLNENYGRELMELHTLGVNGGYTQQDVIEVAKCFTGWTIDRPYQGGSGGFVFDDRRHEPGTKTVLGQTIPEGGVNEGLQVLHILATSPATARFVSTQLAVRFVSDTPSPALVNRMAATFLKTDGDIKAVLSTMFHSPEFWAPSVYRAKVKTPIEFMASALRASDANLVNPAVVVQAMNQLGMPIYGMQTPNGYSWKSDHWVSSNALVSRMNFALVLSGGRVPGAHPDWPHLLGDAEESPVVTAPNSATELKLESLLLGQPATPRTRGTVMEQFTNPDTQQTAQQNFAMKANAADDMGASLVRIGGKKQQGQGPGLQSGQPATPLATMAGLLLGSPDFQRR
;
A
#
# COMPACT_ATOMS: atom_id res chain seq x y z
N MET A 1 -45.81 46.85 38.86
CA MET A 1 -47.22 46.60 38.50
C MET A 1 -47.26 45.17 37.93
N THR A 2 -47.69 44.15 38.69
CA THR A 2 -49.10 43.74 38.97
C THR A 2 -49.79 43.19 37.71
N THR A 3 -50.25 41.93 37.63
CA THR A 3 -50.45 40.86 38.66
C THR A 3 -50.36 39.45 38.03
N SER A 4 -50.35 38.38 38.83
CA SER A 4 -50.39 36.95 38.41
C SER A 4 -51.35 36.14 39.31
N LEU A 5 -51.95 35.05 38.79
CA LEU A 5 -52.69 33.91 39.42
C LEU A 5 -53.64 33.28 38.37
N LYS A 6 -53.94 31.97 38.25
CA LYS A 6 -53.65 30.71 38.98
C LYS A 6 -53.17 29.63 37.98
N SER A 7 -52.48 28.51 38.25
CA SER A 7 -52.11 27.72 39.46
C SER A 7 -53.10 26.63 39.96
N LEU A 8 -52.92 25.39 39.48
CA LEU A 8 -53.35 24.12 40.10
C LEU A 8 -52.21 23.07 39.97
N GLY A 9 -52.07 22.15 40.93
CA GLY A 9 -51.06 21.07 40.98
C GLY A 9 -51.67 19.82 41.63
N PRO A 10 -51.06 19.16 42.65
CA PRO A 10 -49.69 19.30 43.19
C PRO A 10 -49.05 17.95 43.71
N VAL A 11 -47.98 18.01 44.55
CA VAL A 11 -47.49 16.96 45.52
C VAL A 11 -46.76 15.72 44.91
N PHE A 12 -45.61 15.16 45.38
CA PHE A 12 -44.56 15.38 46.42
C PHE A 12 -43.25 14.68 45.91
N GLU A 13 -42.06 14.54 46.54
CA GLU A 13 -41.29 15.02 47.73
C GLU A 13 -39.78 15.12 47.26
N ALA A 14 -38.78 15.78 47.87
CA ALA A 14 -38.12 15.76 49.18
C ALA A 14 -37.27 14.48 49.52
N GLY A 15 -35.99 14.56 49.95
CA GLY A 15 -34.99 15.64 49.82
C GLY A 15 -33.78 15.59 50.78
N LYS A 16 -32.61 16.13 50.35
CA LYS A 16 -31.41 16.59 51.14
C LYS A 16 -30.65 15.47 51.92
N ALA A 17 -29.41 15.61 52.43
CA ALA A 17 -28.45 16.72 52.57
C ALA A 17 -26.96 16.24 52.38
N ALA A 18 -25.94 17.01 52.81
CA ALA A 18 -24.49 16.72 52.66
C ALA A 18 -23.71 16.82 54.00
N THR A 19 -22.42 16.43 54.05
CA THR A 19 -21.27 17.11 54.76
C THR A 19 -19.99 16.25 54.98
N VAL A 20 -18.85 16.71 54.43
CA VAL A 20 -17.41 16.69 54.87
C VAL A 20 -16.73 15.48 55.58
N ALA A 21 -15.74 14.89 54.86
CA ALA A 21 -14.36 14.41 55.17
C ALA A 21 -13.86 13.89 56.55
N VAL A 22 -12.92 12.92 56.51
CA VAL A 22 -11.51 13.02 57.00
C VAL A 22 -10.61 11.84 56.51
N LEU A 23 -9.28 12.06 56.51
CA LEU A 23 -8.13 11.27 55.98
C LEU A 23 -7.83 9.90 56.65
N CYS A 24 -7.18 8.96 55.92
CA CYS A 24 -5.78 8.50 56.16
C CYS A 24 -5.30 7.20 55.42
N VAL A 25 -4.08 7.23 54.80
CA VAL A 25 -2.95 6.24 54.94
C VAL A 25 -3.19 4.78 54.45
N LEU A 26 -2.50 4.14 53.46
CA LEU A 26 -1.11 4.21 52.91
C LEU A 26 -0.97 3.74 51.43
N MET A 27 0.17 4.08 50.79
CA MET A 27 0.93 3.47 49.66
C MET A 27 0.22 2.51 48.66
N THR A 28 0.39 2.62 47.33
CA THR A 28 1.61 2.89 46.53
C THR A 28 1.31 3.62 45.20
N VAL A 29 2.35 4.16 44.54
CA VAL A 29 2.24 4.90 43.25
C VAL A 29 3.02 4.21 42.12
N PRO A 30 2.34 3.76 41.04
CA PRO A 30 2.90 3.69 39.70
C PRO A 30 2.67 5.02 38.94
N PRO A 31 3.47 5.37 37.91
CA PRO A 31 3.43 6.69 37.29
C PRO A 31 2.11 6.98 36.56
N ALA A 32 1.65 8.23 36.66
CA ALA A 32 0.41 8.67 36.06
C ALA A 32 0.49 8.66 34.52
N VAL A 33 -0.34 7.85 33.88
CA VAL A 33 -0.67 8.03 32.46
C VAL A 33 -1.54 9.29 32.36
N ALA A 34 -0.94 10.40 31.95
CA ALA A 34 -1.64 11.65 31.70
C ALA A 34 -2.53 11.50 30.46
N ALA A 35 -3.76 11.03 30.67
CA ALA A 35 -4.73 10.84 29.61
C ALA A 35 -5.18 12.19 29.04
N VAL A 36 -4.93 12.41 27.74
CA VAL A 36 -5.78 13.29 26.94
C VAL A 36 -7.22 12.76 27.09
N PRO A 37 -8.21 13.62 27.44
CA PRO A 37 -9.53 13.14 27.80
C PRO A 37 -10.15 12.32 26.68
N THR A 38 -10.69 11.16 27.03
CA THR A 38 -11.51 10.34 26.13
C THR A 38 -12.83 11.05 25.86
N THR A 39 -12.80 12.02 24.94
CA THR A 39 -13.99 12.58 24.34
C THR A 39 -14.82 11.44 23.77
N THR A 40 -16.12 11.46 24.04
CA THR A 40 -17.07 10.46 23.52
C THR A 40 -17.00 10.40 21.99
N SER A 41 -17.37 9.25 21.42
CA SER A 41 -17.22 8.94 19.98
C SER A 41 -18.22 9.69 19.08
N GLY A 42 -18.24 11.01 19.18
CA GLY A 42 -18.85 11.90 18.20
C GLY A 42 -17.92 12.07 17.00
N LYS A 43 -18.50 12.16 15.79
CA LYS A 43 -17.74 12.44 14.57
C LYS A 43 -16.95 13.74 14.73
N VAL A 44 -15.63 13.70 14.50
CA VAL A 44 -14.76 14.87 14.61
C VAL A 44 -15.00 15.81 13.42
N ALA A 45 -16.04 16.65 13.52
CA ALA A 45 -16.34 17.65 12.52
C ALA A 45 -15.28 18.77 12.55
N LEU A 46 -14.25 18.66 11.70
CA LEU A 46 -13.31 19.75 11.45
C LEU A 46 -14.08 20.96 10.90
N PRO A 47 -14.05 22.14 11.56
CA PRO A 47 -14.94 23.25 11.23
C PRO A 47 -14.71 23.72 9.80
N ALA A 48 -15.72 23.64 8.94
CA ALA A 48 -15.61 24.09 7.55
C ALA A 48 -15.68 25.63 7.49
N SER A 49 -14.53 26.29 7.57
CA SER A 49 -14.37 27.72 7.33
C SER A 49 -14.51 28.03 5.83
N VAL A 50 -15.71 27.83 5.30
CA VAL A 50 -16.10 28.19 3.92
C VAL A 50 -15.81 29.68 3.73
N GLN A 51 -14.80 30.00 2.91
CA GLN A 51 -14.58 31.38 2.53
C GLN A 51 -15.75 31.86 1.67
N LYS A 52 -16.17 33.11 1.88
CA LYS A 52 -17.25 33.76 1.10
C LYS A 52 -16.73 34.86 0.19
N THR A 53 -15.48 35.29 0.40
CA THR A 53 -14.75 36.26 -0.42
C THR A 53 -14.08 35.58 -1.61
N PRO A 54 -14.03 36.19 -2.81
CA PRO A 54 -13.25 35.68 -3.94
C PRO A 54 -11.79 35.39 -3.57
N LEU A 55 -11.24 34.30 -4.11
CA LEU A 55 -9.86 33.88 -3.86
C LEU A 55 -8.85 34.88 -4.45
N THR A 56 -7.82 35.23 -3.66
CA THR A 56 -6.68 36.03 -4.13
C THR A 56 -5.85 35.29 -5.18
N HIS A 57 -4.98 35.99 -5.92
CA HIS A 57 -4.07 35.34 -6.88
C HIS A 57 -3.21 34.24 -6.23
N GLN A 58 -2.68 34.51 -5.03
CA GLN A 58 -1.93 33.53 -4.24
C GLN A 58 -2.79 32.34 -3.83
N GLN A 59 -4.02 32.58 -3.33
CA GLN A 59 -4.93 31.50 -2.96
C GLN A 59 -5.34 30.64 -4.16
N LYS A 60 -5.52 31.21 -5.35
CA LYS A 60 -5.72 30.45 -6.59
C LYS A 60 -4.49 29.62 -6.97
N THR A 61 -3.30 30.20 -6.87
CA THR A 61 -2.03 29.50 -7.13
C THR A 61 -1.85 28.30 -6.21
N LEU A 62 -2.04 28.51 -4.90
CA LEU A 62 -2.05 27.45 -3.91
C LEU A 62 -3.17 26.44 -4.11
N HIS A 63 -4.38 26.86 -4.54
CA HIS A 63 -5.47 25.92 -4.81
C HIS A 63 -5.13 24.98 -5.96
N ALA A 64 -4.67 25.53 -7.09
CA ALA A 64 -4.29 24.74 -8.25
C ALA A 64 -3.18 23.74 -7.90
N LEU A 65 -2.12 24.18 -7.22
CA LEU A 65 -1.04 23.31 -6.76
C LEU A 65 -1.57 22.20 -5.84
N ASN A 66 -2.33 22.52 -4.78
CA ASN A 66 -2.84 21.49 -3.84
C ASN A 66 -4.05 20.68 -4.35
N ARG A 67 -4.50 20.86 -5.60
CA ARG A 67 -5.47 19.97 -6.26
C ARG A 67 -4.83 19.16 -7.38
N LEU A 68 -3.89 19.72 -8.13
CA LEU A 68 -3.30 19.14 -9.35
C LEU A 68 -1.87 18.59 -9.15
N THR A 69 -1.30 18.75 -7.95
CA THR A 69 -0.04 18.13 -7.52
C THR A 69 -0.20 17.51 -6.14
N PHE A 70 0.81 16.80 -5.65
CA PHE A 70 0.89 16.38 -4.24
C PHE A 70 1.16 17.54 -3.26
N GLY A 71 0.80 18.78 -3.62
CA GLY A 71 1.10 20.01 -2.91
C GLY A 71 2.43 20.64 -3.34
N PRO A 72 2.64 21.93 -3.02
CA PRO A 72 3.82 22.67 -3.46
C PRO A 72 5.09 22.29 -2.68
N ARG A 73 6.22 22.21 -3.37
CA ARG A 73 7.57 22.34 -2.78
C ARG A 73 7.94 23.82 -2.60
N LEU A 74 9.11 24.08 -2.03
CA LEU A 74 9.74 25.40 -2.07
C LEU A 74 9.88 25.88 -3.52
N GLY A 75 9.49 27.12 -3.81
CA GLY A 75 9.63 27.72 -5.14
C GLY A 75 8.47 27.48 -6.11
N ASP A 76 7.63 26.45 -5.91
CA ASP A 76 6.51 26.12 -6.83
C ASP A 76 5.56 27.30 -7.02
N GLU A 77 5.14 27.96 -5.93
CA GLU A 77 4.22 29.11 -5.99
C GLU A 77 4.83 30.29 -6.78
N GLN A 78 6.13 30.54 -6.61
CA GLN A 78 6.89 31.58 -7.31
C GLN A 78 7.19 31.19 -8.77
N ALA A 79 7.29 29.90 -9.09
CA ALA A 79 7.40 29.41 -10.46
C ALA A 79 6.09 29.60 -11.22
N VAL A 80 4.95 29.14 -10.66
CA VAL A 80 3.63 29.34 -11.26
C VAL A 80 3.28 30.83 -11.39
N SER A 81 3.59 31.64 -10.38
CA SER A 81 3.33 33.09 -10.42
C SER A 81 4.17 33.85 -11.45
N ARG A 82 5.35 33.33 -11.83
CA ARG A 82 6.17 33.88 -12.93
C ARG A 82 5.76 33.35 -14.31
N MET A 83 5.37 32.08 -14.39
CA MET A 83 4.96 31.40 -15.62
C MET A 83 3.56 31.82 -16.08
N GLY A 84 2.68 32.17 -15.14
CA GLY A 84 1.26 32.34 -15.36
C GLY A 84 0.51 31.02 -15.18
N MET A 85 -0.64 31.09 -14.49
CA MET A 85 -1.47 29.94 -14.11
C MET A 85 -1.85 29.05 -15.31
N GLU A 86 -2.26 29.66 -16.42
CA GLU A 86 -2.68 28.92 -17.62
C GLU A 86 -1.52 28.20 -18.29
N ALA A 87 -0.38 28.89 -18.50
CA ALA A 87 0.79 28.28 -19.12
C ALA A 87 1.37 27.13 -18.28
N TRP A 88 1.33 27.25 -16.95
CA TRP A 88 1.68 26.14 -16.06
C TRP A 88 0.71 24.97 -16.16
N PHE A 89 -0.61 25.22 -16.19
CA PHE A 89 -1.60 24.16 -16.31
C PHE A 89 -1.51 23.43 -17.65
N GLN A 90 -1.36 24.16 -18.76
CA GLN A 90 -1.12 23.56 -20.08
C GLN A 90 0.19 22.74 -20.11
N ARG A 91 1.27 23.21 -19.46
CA ARG A 91 2.50 22.42 -19.31
C ARG A 91 2.26 21.12 -18.52
N GLN A 92 1.45 21.16 -17.46
CA GLN A 92 1.11 19.96 -16.66
C GLN A 92 0.17 18.98 -17.38
N LEU A 93 -0.66 19.44 -18.32
CA LEU A 93 -1.42 18.55 -19.23
C LEU A 93 -0.53 17.84 -20.26
N HIS A 94 0.70 18.30 -20.44
CA HIS A 94 1.66 17.80 -21.44
C HIS A 94 2.98 17.35 -20.78
N PRO A 95 2.97 16.26 -19.97
CA PRO A 95 4.14 15.79 -19.24
C PRO A 95 5.34 15.40 -20.12
N GLU A 96 5.10 15.08 -21.40
CA GLU A 96 6.15 14.86 -22.41
C GLU A 96 7.03 16.11 -22.65
N ASN A 97 6.50 17.31 -22.38
CA ASN A 97 7.22 18.59 -22.44
C ASN A 97 7.78 19.04 -21.07
N ILE A 98 7.82 18.11 -20.10
CA ILE A 98 8.46 18.31 -18.79
C ILE A 98 9.70 17.40 -18.72
N ASP A 99 10.85 18.04 -18.56
CA ASP A 99 12.08 17.38 -18.13
C ASP A 99 11.88 16.85 -16.70
N ASP A 100 12.07 15.55 -16.55
CA ASP A 100 11.95 14.81 -15.29
C ASP A 100 13.23 13.99 -15.02
N SER A 101 14.33 14.32 -15.71
CA SER A 101 15.60 13.58 -15.66
C SER A 101 16.19 13.47 -14.26
N ALA A 102 15.92 14.43 -13.37
CA ALA A 102 16.30 14.39 -11.95
C ALA A 102 15.51 13.34 -11.14
N PHE A 103 14.28 13.01 -11.54
CA PHE A 103 13.51 11.89 -10.99
C PHE A 103 13.96 10.56 -11.59
N GLU A 104 14.10 10.47 -12.93
CA GLU A 104 14.63 9.28 -13.62
C GLU A 104 16.02 8.88 -13.09
N ALA A 105 16.87 9.87 -12.76
CA ALA A 105 18.17 9.65 -12.13
C ALA A 105 18.08 9.00 -10.74
N ARG A 106 17.00 9.23 -9.98
CA ARG A 106 16.72 8.53 -8.71
C ARG A 106 16.23 7.10 -8.96
N LEU A 107 15.55 6.83 -10.08
CA LEU A 107 15.13 5.47 -10.46
C LEU A 107 16.28 4.58 -10.93
N ASN A 108 17.47 5.12 -11.19
CA ASN A 108 18.67 4.32 -11.44
C ASN A 108 19.12 3.46 -10.25
N GLN A 109 18.53 3.65 -9.05
CA GLN A 109 18.77 2.76 -7.90
C GLN A 109 17.87 1.50 -7.87
N PHE A 110 16.98 1.34 -8.87
CA PHE A 110 16.05 0.21 -9.03
C PHE A 110 16.09 -0.43 -10.43
N PRO A 111 17.24 -0.97 -10.89
CA PRO A 111 17.32 -1.85 -12.06
C PRO A 111 16.14 -2.81 -12.29
N ALA A 112 15.61 -3.50 -11.27
CA ALA A 112 14.53 -4.50 -11.44
C ALA A 112 13.29 -3.93 -12.14
N LEU A 113 12.94 -2.67 -11.86
CA LEU A 113 11.76 -2.00 -12.42
C LEU A 113 11.89 -1.66 -13.92
N LYS A 114 13.11 -1.76 -14.46
CA LYS A 114 13.41 -1.54 -15.89
C LYS A 114 13.30 -2.82 -16.73
N LEU A 115 13.28 -3.99 -16.08
CA LEU A 115 13.13 -5.28 -16.75
C LEU A 115 11.71 -5.45 -17.32
N SER A 116 11.57 -6.19 -18.42
CA SER A 116 10.28 -6.68 -18.88
C SER A 116 9.68 -7.68 -17.88
N GLN A 117 8.39 -7.98 -18.02
CA GLN A 117 7.69 -8.91 -17.12
C GLN A 117 8.34 -10.31 -17.08
N GLU A 118 8.88 -10.75 -18.22
CA GLU A 118 9.47 -12.06 -18.44
C GLU A 118 10.89 -12.13 -17.85
N GLU A 119 11.76 -11.17 -18.17
CA GLU A 119 13.11 -11.04 -17.60
C GLU A 119 13.06 -10.96 -16.06
N LEU A 120 12.09 -10.19 -15.54
CA LEU A 120 11.85 -10.02 -14.11
C LEU A 120 11.40 -11.32 -13.42
N MET A 121 10.52 -12.12 -14.07
CA MET A 121 10.12 -13.44 -13.57
C MET A 121 11.21 -14.50 -13.71
N SER A 122 12.15 -14.35 -14.65
CA SER A 122 13.36 -15.17 -14.76
C SER A 122 14.34 -14.86 -13.63
N ARG A 123 14.82 -13.61 -13.55
CA ARG A 123 15.88 -13.22 -12.59
C ARG A 123 15.44 -13.41 -11.14
N TYR A 124 14.15 -13.21 -10.84
CA TYR A 124 13.61 -13.25 -9.49
C TYR A 124 12.53 -14.35 -9.33
N PRO A 125 12.92 -15.63 -9.22
CA PRO A 125 11.99 -16.75 -9.40
C PRO A 125 10.88 -16.84 -8.33
N MET A 126 9.66 -17.09 -8.79
CA MET A 126 8.49 -17.24 -7.92
C MET A 126 8.60 -18.43 -6.95
N PRO A 127 8.06 -18.31 -5.72
CA PRO A 127 8.04 -19.39 -4.72
C PRO A 127 7.47 -20.73 -5.18
N GLN A 128 6.62 -20.76 -6.20
CA GLN A 128 6.10 -22.02 -6.77
C GLN A 128 7.07 -22.63 -7.79
N THR A 129 7.66 -21.80 -8.66
CA THR A 129 8.70 -22.21 -9.63
C THR A 129 9.89 -22.85 -8.92
N VAL A 130 10.41 -22.21 -7.88
CA VAL A 130 11.52 -22.75 -7.07
C VAL A 130 11.16 -24.09 -6.43
N ARG A 131 9.93 -24.26 -5.92
CA ARG A 131 9.45 -25.54 -5.35
C ARG A 131 9.21 -26.62 -6.41
N GLN A 132 8.91 -26.26 -7.65
CA GLN A 132 8.77 -27.20 -8.76
C GLN A 132 10.14 -27.73 -9.18
N MET A 133 11.10 -26.84 -9.43
CA MET A 133 12.48 -27.22 -9.77
C MET A 133 13.12 -28.09 -8.68
N ALA A 134 12.94 -27.72 -7.41
CA ALA A 134 13.41 -28.51 -6.27
C ALA A 134 12.78 -29.93 -6.15
N ARG A 135 11.62 -30.18 -6.78
CA ARG A 135 10.94 -31.49 -6.80
C ARG A 135 11.29 -32.32 -8.04
N ASN A 136 11.47 -31.66 -9.17
CA ASN A 136 11.78 -32.29 -10.44
C ASN A 136 13.28 -32.59 -10.60
N HIS A 137 14.13 -31.87 -9.85
CA HIS A 137 15.56 -31.71 -10.11
C HIS A 137 15.84 -31.07 -11.48
N ASP A 138 15.03 -30.07 -11.83
CA ASP A 138 15.25 -29.23 -13.03
C ASP A 138 16.61 -28.50 -12.92
N PRO A 139 17.34 -28.31 -14.03
CA PRO A 139 18.64 -27.65 -14.02
C PRO A 139 18.54 -26.17 -13.60
N LEU A 140 19.59 -25.69 -12.92
CA LEU A 140 19.72 -24.29 -12.53
C LEU A 140 20.11 -23.41 -13.74
N PRO A 141 19.84 -22.09 -13.69
CA PRO A 141 20.29 -21.15 -14.72
C PRO A 141 21.81 -21.21 -14.99
N ALA A 142 22.20 -20.85 -16.21
CA ALA A 142 23.59 -20.83 -16.64
C ALA A 142 24.34 -19.55 -16.22
N ASP A 143 23.62 -18.45 -15.98
CA ASP A 143 24.19 -17.24 -15.40
C ASP A 143 24.59 -17.47 -13.94
N PRO A 144 25.80 -17.08 -13.48
CA PRO A 144 26.25 -17.33 -12.11
C PRO A 144 25.38 -16.67 -11.03
N VAL A 145 24.79 -15.51 -11.29
CA VAL A 145 24.01 -14.74 -10.32
C VAL A 145 22.59 -15.32 -10.21
N GLU A 146 21.93 -15.59 -11.34
CA GLU A 146 20.66 -16.33 -11.33
C GLU A 146 20.85 -17.73 -10.69
N HIS A 147 21.93 -18.44 -11.01
CA HIS A 147 22.27 -19.72 -10.37
C HIS A 147 22.34 -19.58 -8.85
N ALA A 148 23.06 -18.58 -8.32
CA ALA A 148 23.14 -18.33 -6.88
C ALA A 148 21.78 -18.01 -6.23
N ILE A 149 20.96 -17.18 -6.88
CA ILE A 149 19.60 -16.85 -6.43
C ILE A 149 18.71 -18.10 -6.38
N TYR A 150 18.67 -18.88 -7.46
CA TYR A 150 17.88 -20.12 -7.53
C TYR A 150 18.38 -21.18 -6.54
N ALA A 151 19.70 -21.35 -6.40
CA ALA A 151 20.28 -22.35 -5.51
C ALA A 151 19.96 -22.07 -4.03
N ASP A 152 20.12 -20.82 -3.57
CA ASP A 152 19.79 -20.47 -2.19
C ASP A 152 18.29 -20.52 -1.93
N ALA A 153 17.46 -20.08 -2.89
CA ALA A 153 16.01 -20.20 -2.79
C ALA A 153 15.55 -21.68 -2.69
N ILE A 154 16.12 -22.59 -3.50
CA ILE A 154 15.85 -24.03 -3.41
C ILE A 154 16.27 -24.58 -2.03
N ALA A 155 17.47 -24.24 -1.56
CA ALA A 155 17.95 -24.68 -0.25
C ALA A 155 17.06 -24.15 0.89
N TYR A 156 16.66 -22.88 0.85
CA TYR A 156 15.72 -22.28 1.78
C TYR A 156 14.40 -23.06 1.83
N TYR A 157 13.76 -23.29 0.67
CA TYR A 157 12.51 -24.06 0.62
C TYR A 157 12.67 -25.52 1.03
N ALA A 158 13.80 -26.17 0.75
CA ALA A 158 14.10 -27.50 1.27
C ALA A 158 14.11 -27.52 2.81
N THR A 159 14.72 -26.52 3.47
CA THR A 159 14.67 -26.42 4.94
C THR A 159 13.29 -26.04 5.48
N VAL A 160 12.40 -25.44 4.69
CA VAL A 160 11.03 -25.08 5.11
C VAL A 160 10.09 -26.27 4.93
N ALA A 161 10.19 -27.00 3.82
CA ALA A 161 9.48 -28.24 3.56
C ALA A 161 9.79 -29.28 4.65
N ALA A 162 11.08 -29.51 4.94
CA ALA A 162 11.49 -30.43 6.00
C ALA A 162 10.87 -30.10 7.38
N LYS A 163 10.64 -28.80 7.70
CA LYS A 163 9.97 -28.37 8.95
C LYS A 163 8.45 -28.56 8.91
N ALA A 164 7.84 -28.61 7.73
CA ALA A 164 6.43 -28.96 7.55
C ALA A 164 6.23 -30.48 7.67
N ASP A 165 7.15 -31.26 7.10
CA ASP A 165 7.16 -32.71 7.20
C ASP A 165 7.43 -33.17 8.65
N ASP A 166 8.40 -32.58 9.35
CA ASP A 166 8.67 -32.84 10.79
C ASP A 166 7.41 -32.59 11.66
N LYS A 167 6.65 -31.52 11.36
CA LYS A 167 5.36 -31.22 12.02
C LYS A 167 4.25 -32.21 11.68
N THR A 168 4.24 -32.73 10.45
CA THR A 168 3.21 -33.66 9.98
C THR A 168 3.49 -35.07 10.50
N ALA A 169 4.76 -35.48 10.54
CA ALA A 169 5.25 -36.69 11.17
C ALA A 169 5.05 -36.66 12.71
N ALA A 170 5.22 -35.51 13.36
CA ALA A 170 4.90 -35.36 14.78
C ALA A 170 3.40 -35.63 15.04
N LYS A 171 2.50 -35.01 14.25
CA LYS A 171 1.05 -35.24 14.35
C LYS A 171 0.63 -36.69 14.08
N THR A 172 1.24 -37.37 13.11
CA THR A 172 0.94 -38.80 12.86
C THR A 172 1.57 -39.73 13.90
N GLY A 173 2.65 -39.31 14.56
CA GLY A 173 3.21 -39.96 15.75
C GLY A 173 2.26 -39.89 16.95
N GLU A 174 1.76 -38.69 17.27
CA GLU A 174 0.76 -38.49 18.34
C GLU A 174 -0.55 -39.25 18.04
N ALA A 175 -1.01 -39.25 16.78
CA ALA A 175 -2.18 -40.03 16.36
C ALA A 175 -2.00 -41.55 16.52
N LYS A 176 -0.79 -42.08 16.37
CA LYS A 176 -0.48 -43.49 16.65
C LYS A 176 -0.29 -43.81 18.13
N ALA A 177 -0.02 -42.83 18.98
CA ALA A 177 0.03 -43.02 20.44
C ALA A 177 -1.40 -43.07 21.04
N ASN A 178 -2.33 -42.26 20.52
CA ASN A 178 -3.72 -42.20 21.00
C ASN A 178 -4.70 -43.13 20.24
N GLY A 179 -4.22 -43.86 19.22
CA GLY A 179 -5.03 -44.74 18.37
C GLY A 179 -5.42 -46.09 19.01
N ALA A 180 -5.94 -46.06 20.24
CA ALA A 180 -6.32 -47.25 21.02
C ALA A 180 -7.71 -47.14 21.68
N ALA A 181 -8.63 -46.42 21.04
CA ALA A 181 -10.06 -46.38 21.37
C ALA A 181 -10.91 -46.27 20.09
N ALA A 182 -12.13 -46.80 20.13
CA ALA A 182 -13.14 -46.69 19.06
C ALA A 182 -13.74 -45.26 19.02
N GLY A 183 -14.48 -44.83 17.99
CA GLY A 183 -14.92 -45.47 16.74
C GLY A 183 -16.09 -44.67 16.12
N ASP A 184 -16.39 -44.91 14.84
CA ASP A 184 -17.56 -44.49 14.04
C ASP A 184 -18.38 -43.24 14.46
N GLY A 185 -18.36 -42.20 13.62
CA GLY A 185 -19.26 -41.04 13.74
C GLY A 185 -19.13 -40.02 12.61
N MET A 186 -20.12 -39.97 11.71
CA MET A 186 -20.20 -39.00 10.59
C MET A 186 -21.04 -37.78 10.98
N GLY A 187 -20.63 -36.56 10.61
CA GLY A 187 -21.43 -35.36 10.86
C GLY A 187 -20.83 -34.08 10.28
N ASP A 188 -21.66 -33.31 9.57
CA ASP A 188 -21.33 -32.01 8.94
C ASP A 188 -21.94 -30.84 9.74
N ALA A 189 -21.20 -29.72 9.87
CA ALA A 189 -21.71 -28.39 10.22
C ALA A 189 -20.60 -27.32 10.20
N MET A 190 -20.92 -26.11 9.72
CA MET A 190 -20.01 -24.96 9.63
C MET A 190 -20.63 -23.71 10.26
N GLN A 191 -20.06 -23.16 11.35
CA GLN A 191 -20.36 -21.79 11.81
C GLN A 191 -19.30 -21.20 12.79
N VAL A 192 -19.56 -19.99 13.33
CA VAL A 192 -18.53 -18.97 13.58
C VAL A 192 -18.61 -18.28 14.96
N GLN A 193 -17.43 -17.96 15.53
CA GLN A 193 -17.10 -16.93 16.55
C GLN A 193 -17.23 -17.16 18.09
N LYS A 194 -16.24 -16.56 18.78
CA LYS A 194 -16.20 -15.92 20.13
C LYS A 194 -15.66 -16.68 21.35
N ASN A 195 -15.19 -15.87 22.31
CA ASN A 195 -14.17 -16.17 23.34
C ASN A 195 -14.75 -16.74 24.65
N ALA A 196 -13.98 -17.66 25.29
CA ALA A 196 -13.48 -17.74 26.70
C ALA A 196 -14.27 -17.12 27.91
N PRO A 197 -13.97 -17.42 29.22
CA PRO A 197 -12.86 -18.22 29.79
C PRO A 197 -13.17 -19.16 31.01
N ALA A 198 -12.23 -20.07 31.35
CA ALA A 198 -11.96 -20.68 32.68
C ALA A 198 -10.58 -21.40 32.62
N LYS A 199 -9.59 -21.27 33.55
CA LYS A 199 -9.47 -21.70 34.97
C LYS A 199 -9.39 -23.22 35.16
N MET A 200 -8.20 -23.76 35.54
CA MET A 200 -7.80 -24.21 36.91
C MET A 200 -8.25 -25.67 37.20
N ASP A 201 -7.50 -26.60 37.82
CA ASP A 201 -6.24 -26.58 38.60
C ASP A 201 -5.29 -27.76 38.20
N ASP A 202 -3.96 -27.63 38.33
CA ASP A 202 -3.05 -28.21 39.36
C ASP A 202 -3.08 -29.74 39.60
N ALA A 203 -1.89 -30.37 39.48
CA ALA A 203 -1.41 -31.51 40.26
C ALA A 203 0.03 -31.87 39.82
N SER A 204 1.02 -31.59 40.67
CA SER A 204 2.39 -32.13 40.51
C SER A 204 2.56 -33.43 41.31
N THR A 205 3.48 -34.31 40.88
CA THR A 205 4.29 -35.12 41.80
C THR A 205 5.46 -35.79 41.08
N ASP A 206 6.66 -35.62 41.61
CA ASP A 206 7.84 -36.39 41.23
C ASP A 206 7.95 -37.69 42.06
N ASN A 207 8.36 -38.78 41.42
CA ASN A 207 9.28 -39.79 41.95
C ASN A 207 9.49 -40.90 40.89
N ALA A 208 10.57 -41.67 40.82
CA ALA A 208 11.99 -41.53 41.14
C ALA A 208 12.55 -42.97 41.09
N MET A 209 13.48 -43.23 40.16
CA MET A 209 14.47 -44.32 40.16
C MET A 209 14.03 -45.79 40.32
N THR A 210 14.49 -46.65 39.40
CA THR A 210 15.40 -47.77 39.78
C THR A 210 16.13 -48.35 38.56
N ALA A 211 17.25 -49.04 38.83
CA ALA A 211 17.97 -50.03 38.01
C ALA A 211 18.27 -49.72 36.52
N ASP A 212 19.51 -49.26 36.29
CA ASP A 212 20.60 -49.93 35.54
C ASP A 212 20.33 -50.71 34.22
N GLY A 213 21.32 -50.70 33.32
CA GLY A 213 21.30 -51.38 32.02
C GLY A 213 21.97 -50.56 30.91
N THR A 214 23.28 -50.73 30.72
CA THR A 214 24.09 -49.92 29.79
C THR A 214 23.94 -50.33 28.32
N ALA A 215 23.26 -49.49 27.54
CA ALA A 215 23.33 -49.49 26.08
C ALA A 215 23.27 -48.05 25.53
N PRO A 216 24.06 -47.70 24.47
CA PRO A 216 24.10 -46.33 23.95
C PRO A 216 22.79 -45.99 23.22
N LYS A 217 21.94 -45.18 23.85
CA LYS A 217 20.67 -44.72 23.26
C LYS A 217 20.90 -43.78 22.07
N THR A 218 20.83 -44.32 20.85
CA THR A 218 20.62 -43.55 19.62
C THR A 218 19.32 -42.74 19.77
N LYS A 219 19.44 -41.43 19.96
CA LYS A 219 18.26 -40.56 20.11
C LYS A 219 17.57 -40.40 18.78
N ALA A 220 16.53 -41.21 18.56
CA ALA A 220 15.57 -41.04 17.47
C ALA A 220 14.95 -39.63 17.55
N ASN A 221 15.46 -38.73 16.73
CA ASN A 221 14.98 -37.37 16.56
C ASN A 221 15.44 -36.92 15.17
N GLY A 222 14.57 -37.07 14.17
CA GLY A 222 14.88 -36.89 12.73
C GLY A 222 15.24 -35.47 12.29
N LYS A 223 15.64 -34.61 13.22
CA LYS A 223 15.92 -33.19 13.06
C LYS A 223 17.20 -32.97 12.25
N ARG A 224 17.09 -33.06 10.92
CA ARG A 224 17.94 -32.29 10.00
C ARG A 224 17.61 -30.80 10.13
N LYS A 225 17.90 -30.23 11.31
CA LYS A 225 18.30 -28.83 11.38
C LYS A 225 19.54 -28.69 10.49
N PHE A 226 19.61 -27.58 9.76
CA PHE A 226 20.86 -27.16 9.14
C PHE A 226 21.94 -27.10 10.24
N SER A 227 22.93 -27.99 10.16
CA SER A 227 23.85 -28.29 11.27
C SER A 227 25.11 -27.42 11.27
N GLY A 228 25.29 -26.55 10.28
CA GLY A 228 26.40 -25.61 10.24
C GLY A 228 26.40 -24.68 11.46
N THR A 229 27.53 -24.65 12.16
CA THR A 229 27.98 -23.50 12.94
C THR A 229 27.90 -22.25 12.06
N PRO A 230 27.45 -21.09 12.55
CA PRO A 230 27.60 -19.84 11.81
C PRO A 230 29.06 -19.60 11.43
N MET A 231 29.28 -18.90 10.31
CA MET A 231 30.61 -18.44 9.93
C MET A 231 31.20 -17.57 11.05
N SER A 232 32.47 -17.76 11.37
CA SER A 232 33.12 -17.06 12.47
C SER A 232 33.27 -15.56 12.19
N ASP A 233 33.49 -14.77 13.25
CA ASP A 233 33.69 -13.32 13.13
C ASP A 233 34.83 -12.98 12.16
N ASP A 234 35.95 -13.71 12.23
CA ASP A 234 37.13 -13.47 11.40
C ASP A 234 36.87 -13.84 9.92
N GLU A 235 36.13 -14.93 9.65
CA GLU A 235 35.72 -15.31 8.29
C GLU A 235 34.71 -14.31 7.69
N VAL A 236 33.78 -13.80 8.50
CA VAL A 236 32.83 -12.76 8.08
C VAL A 236 33.57 -11.46 7.75
N GLU A 237 34.45 -10.99 8.64
CA GLU A 237 35.25 -9.78 8.37
C GLU A 237 36.21 -9.97 7.18
N ALA A 238 36.75 -11.17 6.96
CA ALA A 238 37.54 -11.48 5.77
C ALA A 238 36.75 -11.35 4.45
N VAL A 239 35.46 -11.74 4.43
CA VAL A 239 34.57 -11.49 3.28
C VAL A 239 34.26 -9.99 3.15
N LEU A 240 34.02 -9.27 4.26
CA LEU A 240 33.72 -7.84 4.24
C LEU A 240 34.90 -6.98 3.76
N ALA A 241 36.13 -7.37 4.09
CA ALA A 241 37.37 -6.68 3.71
C ALA A 241 37.77 -6.82 2.23
N LEU A 242 37.12 -7.69 1.46
CA LEU A 242 37.32 -7.80 0.01
C LEU A 242 36.89 -6.50 -0.71
N GLN A 243 37.55 -6.21 -1.85
CA GLN A 243 37.11 -5.14 -2.75
C GLN A 243 35.71 -5.43 -3.32
N PRO A 244 34.90 -4.42 -3.71
CA PRO A 244 33.49 -4.60 -4.02
C PRO A 244 33.19 -5.74 -5.01
N GLU A 245 33.91 -5.79 -6.12
CA GLU A 245 33.75 -6.81 -7.19
C GLU A 245 34.16 -8.20 -6.69
N GLN A 246 35.24 -8.28 -5.91
CA GLN A 246 35.73 -9.52 -5.30
C GLN A 246 34.75 -10.03 -4.24
N ARG A 247 34.14 -9.13 -3.47
CA ARG A 247 33.14 -9.44 -2.44
C ARG A 247 31.85 -9.93 -3.07
N PHE A 248 31.37 -9.26 -4.13
CA PHE A 248 30.21 -9.72 -4.90
C PHE A 248 30.45 -11.08 -5.54
N ALA A 249 31.56 -11.27 -6.25
CA ALA A 249 31.94 -12.57 -6.82
C ALA A 249 32.08 -13.67 -5.76
N ARG A 250 32.60 -13.34 -4.56
CA ARG A 250 32.70 -14.28 -3.44
C ARG A 250 31.34 -14.71 -2.89
N LEU A 251 30.35 -13.81 -2.86
CA LEU A 251 28.97 -14.11 -2.46
C LEU A 251 28.28 -15.00 -3.49
N VAL A 252 28.37 -14.65 -4.77
CA VAL A 252 27.84 -15.45 -5.90
C VAL A 252 28.44 -16.86 -5.91
N ALA A 253 29.71 -17.01 -5.54
CA ALA A 253 30.40 -18.30 -5.48
C ALA A 253 30.20 -19.09 -4.16
N MET A 254 29.40 -18.62 -3.20
CA MET A 254 29.06 -19.42 -2.01
C MET A 254 28.11 -20.56 -2.37
N SER A 255 28.32 -21.74 -1.78
CA SER A 255 27.23 -22.74 -1.78
C SER A 255 26.09 -22.26 -0.88
N PRO A 256 24.84 -22.74 -1.05
CA PRO A 256 23.74 -22.38 -0.17
C PRO A 256 24.02 -22.66 1.32
N GLU A 257 24.77 -23.72 1.62
CA GLU A 257 25.23 -24.04 2.98
C GLU A 257 26.10 -22.90 3.55
N GLU A 258 27.05 -22.43 2.74
CA GLU A 258 27.97 -21.36 3.13
C GLU A 258 27.26 -20.01 3.20
N MET A 259 26.37 -19.69 2.26
CA MET A 259 25.57 -18.47 2.24
C MET A 259 24.58 -18.42 3.43
N ILE A 260 23.98 -19.54 3.82
CA ILE A 260 23.21 -19.68 5.08
C ILE A 260 24.13 -19.48 6.31
N SER A 261 25.38 -19.93 6.25
CA SER A 261 26.34 -19.78 7.35
C SER A 261 26.82 -18.34 7.53
N PHE A 262 27.21 -17.68 6.44
CA PHE A 262 27.63 -16.29 6.36
C PHE A 262 26.54 -15.34 6.88
N ARG A 263 25.30 -15.45 6.36
CA ARG A 263 24.15 -14.64 6.81
C ARG A 263 23.75 -14.89 8.28
N ARG A 264 24.24 -15.96 8.91
CA ARG A 264 24.06 -16.24 10.34
C ARG A 264 25.21 -15.74 11.23
N GLY A 265 26.39 -15.50 10.67
CA GLY A 265 27.51 -14.82 11.34
C GLY A 265 27.40 -13.28 11.23
N LEU A 266 26.92 -12.79 10.08
CA LEU A 266 26.78 -11.37 9.77
C LEU A 266 25.87 -10.63 10.78
N LYS A 267 26.46 -9.67 11.50
CA LYS A 267 25.78 -8.84 12.50
C LYS A 267 25.05 -7.68 11.82
N PRO A 268 23.93 -7.16 12.38
CA PRO A 268 23.21 -6.03 11.77
C PRO A 268 24.08 -4.81 11.44
N ARG A 269 25.07 -4.49 12.31
CA ARG A 269 26.02 -3.39 12.09
C ARG A 269 26.95 -3.58 10.86
N GLN A 270 27.15 -4.81 10.40
CA GLN A 270 28.00 -5.16 9.26
C GLN A 270 27.23 -5.16 7.92
N GLN A 271 25.89 -5.10 7.93
CA GLN A 271 25.08 -5.10 6.69
C GLN A 271 25.41 -3.91 5.78
N GLY A 272 25.67 -2.73 6.37
CA GLY A 272 26.12 -1.55 5.63
C GLY A 272 27.54 -1.67 5.06
N ALA A 273 28.41 -2.49 5.66
CA ALA A 273 29.75 -2.77 5.14
C ALA A 273 29.69 -3.79 3.98
N LEU A 274 28.81 -4.79 4.07
CA LEU A 274 28.60 -5.79 3.01
C LEU A 274 28.22 -5.15 1.68
N LEU A 275 27.25 -4.24 1.71
CA LEU A 275 26.71 -3.56 0.53
C LEU A 275 27.47 -2.28 0.16
N LYS A 276 28.56 -1.95 0.86
CA LYS A 276 29.33 -0.72 0.66
C LYS A 276 29.95 -0.71 -0.75
N ASP A 277 29.76 0.40 -1.47
CA ASP A 277 30.29 0.63 -2.82
C ASP A 277 29.80 -0.35 -3.91
N PHE A 278 28.85 -1.25 -3.61
CA PHE A 278 28.17 -2.07 -4.63
C PHE A 278 27.32 -1.19 -5.57
N SER A 279 27.20 -1.59 -6.83
CA SER A 279 26.22 -1.03 -7.77
C SER A 279 24.78 -1.29 -7.28
N PRO A 280 23.76 -0.56 -7.78
CA PRO A 280 22.36 -0.86 -7.45
C PRO A 280 21.99 -2.32 -7.74
N GLU A 281 22.35 -2.82 -8.92
CA GLU A 281 22.11 -4.19 -9.38
C GLU A 281 22.74 -5.24 -8.44
N GLN A 282 24.00 -5.05 -8.05
CA GLN A 282 24.67 -5.92 -7.08
C GLN A 282 24.00 -5.94 -5.70
N ARG A 283 23.26 -4.90 -5.31
CA ARG A 283 22.47 -4.87 -4.07
C ARG A 283 21.15 -5.60 -4.24
N GLU A 284 20.48 -5.46 -5.39
CA GLU A 284 19.30 -6.25 -5.72
C GLU A 284 19.63 -7.75 -5.71
N ASP A 285 20.67 -8.16 -6.43
CA ASP A 285 21.09 -9.56 -6.54
C ASP A 285 21.39 -10.19 -5.17
N VAL A 286 22.15 -9.50 -4.31
CA VAL A 286 22.49 -10.00 -2.96
C VAL A 286 21.27 -10.04 -2.03
N ALA A 287 20.27 -9.20 -2.24
CA ALA A 287 19.00 -9.27 -1.51
C ALA A 287 18.06 -10.36 -2.09
N ALA A 288 18.05 -10.55 -3.41
CA ALA A 288 17.33 -11.62 -4.11
C ALA A 288 17.87 -13.01 -3.73
N MET A 289 19.18 -13.16 -3.49
CA MET A 289 19.77 -14.37 -2.91
C MET A 289 19.19 -14.73 -1.52
N GLN A 290 18.53 -13.81 -0.82
CA GLN A 290 17.81 -14.11 0.41
C GLN A 290 16.32 -14.37 0.18
N ARG A 291 15.66 -13.52 -0.63
CA ARG A 291 14.23 -13.62 -0.98
C ARG A 291 13.95 -12.93 -2.32
N PRO A 292 13.96 -13.66 -3.46
CA PRO A 292 13.71 -13.03 -4.76
C PRO A 292 12.27 -12.53 -4.88
N GLU A 293 11.32 -13.15 -4.16
CA GLU A 293 9.89 -12.81 -4.23
C GLU A 293 9.52 -11.45 -3.63
N HIS A 294 10.49 -10.75 -3.06
CA HIS A 294 10.28 -9.49 -2.35
C HIS A 294 10.88 -8.26 -3.04
N MET A 295 11.89 -8.42 -3.91
CA MET A 295 12.59 -7.28 -4.52
C MET A 295 11.64 -6.42 -5.34
N VAL A 296 10.99 -7.05 -6.32
CA VAL A 296 10.07 -6.41 -7.28
C VAL A 296 9.05 -5.50 -6.60
N ILE A 297 8.32 -6.03 -5.61
CA ILE A 297 7.25 -5.28 -4.95
C ILE A 297 7.79 -4.23 -3.98
N ALA A 298 8.91 -4.50 -3.29
CA ALA A 298 9.54 -3.50 -2.43
C ALA A 298 10.02 -2.29 -3.24
N GLU A 299 10.47 -2.49 -4.47
CA GLU A 299 10.90 -1.40 -5.35
C GLU A 299 9.70 -0.67 -5.98
N ALA A 300 8.70 -1.38 -6.49
CA ALA A 300 7.51 -0.75 -7.07
C ALA A 300 6.77 0.17 -6.07
N LEU A 301 6.68 -0.24 -4.80
CA LEU A 301 6.12 0.58 -3.72
C LEU A 301 6.96 1.84 -3.43
N GLN A 302 8.29 1.76 -3.58
CA GLN A 302 9.20 2.90 -3.40
C GLN A 302 9.16 3.86 -4.59
N GLU A 303 9.11 3.33 -5.81
CA GLU A 303 9.02 4.08 -7.05
C GLU A 303 7.73 4.92 -7.09
N ARG A 304 6.58 4.31 -6.76
CA ARG A 304 5.29 5.00 -6.59
C ARG A 304 5.40 6.23 -5.70
N LEU A 305 6.00 6.09 -4.51
CA LEU A 305 6.21 7.19 -3.56
C LEU A 305 7.22 8.24 -4.07
N LEU A 306 8.30 7.80 -4.72
CA LEU A 306 9.31 8.72 -5.25
C LEU A 306 8.77 9.55 -6.41
N ARG A 307 7.89 9.00 -7.26
CA ARG A 307 7.22 9.75 -8.33
C ARG A 307 6.36 10.86 -7.74
N ASP A 308 5.52 10.53 -6.77
CA ASP A 308 4.64 11.50 -6.09
C ASP A 308 5.45 12.66 -5.44
N VAL A 309 6.59 12.35 -4.84
CA VAL A 309 7.46 13.35 -4.18
C VAL A 309 8.32 14.14 -5.18
N TYR A 310 9.04 13.48 -6.09
CA TYR A 310 10.11 14.08 -6.89
C TYR A 310 9.81 14.36 -8.35
N SER A 311 8.80 13.72 -8.96
CA SER A 311 8.49 14.01 -10.36
C SER A 311 7.99 15.46 -10.54
N GLU A 312 8.45 16.12 -11.60
CA GLU A 312 7.94 17.42 -12.08
C GLU A 312 6.62 17.28 -12.85
N ARG A 313 6.30 16.06 -13.33
CA ARG A 313 5.06 15.69 -14.04
C ARG A 313 3.92 15.46 -13.05
N GLN A 314 3.74 16.37 -12.10
CA GLN A 314 2.88 16.20 -10.94
C GLN A 314 1.41 15.91 -11.26
N LEU A 315 0.83 16.50 -12.30
CA LEU A 315 -0.53 16.17 -12.71
C LEU A 315 -0.64 14.75 -13.28
N GLN A 316 0.39 14.26 -13.96
CA GLN A 316 0.45 12.85 -14.38
C GLN A 316 0.55 11.94 -13.15
N ALA A 317 1.40 12.26 -12.15
CA ALA A 317 1.52 11.47 -10.92
C ALA A 317 0.19 11.43 -10.13
N VAL A 318 -0.51 12.55 -9.98
CA VAL A 318 -1.84 12.62 -9.34
C VAL A 318 -2.93 11.89 -10.14
N MET A 319 -2.82 11.85 -11.47
CA MET A 319 -3.73 11.05 -12.30
C MET A 319 -3.40 9.55 -12.23
N VAL A 320 -2.14 9.15 -12.10
CA VAL A 320 -1.76 7.76 -11.82
C VAL A 320 -2.29 7.29 -10.46
N ASP A 321 -2.18 8.12 -9.42
CA ASP A 321 -2.82 7.91 -8.12
C ASP A 321 -4.34 7.69 -8.25
N PHE A 322 -4.99 8.53 -9.06
CA PHE A 322 -6.42 8.42 -9.34
C PHE A 322 -6.78 7.11 -10.05
N TRP A 323 -6.05 6.73 -11.10
CA TRP A 323 -6.35 5.54 -11.90
C TRP A 323 -5.96 4.23 -11.24
N LEU A 324 -4.86 4.16 -10.49
CA LEU A 324 -4.50 2.97 -9.70
C LEU A 324 -5.51 2.69 -8.58
N ASN A 325 -6.23 3.72 -8.11
CA ASN A 325 -7.31 3.57 -7.14
C ASN A 325 -8.67 3.28 -7.81
N HIS A 326 -8.92 3.80 -9.02
CA HIS A 326 -10.14 3.53 -9.81
C HIS A 326 -10.13 2.10 -10.38
N PHE A 327 -8.98 1.64 -10.86
CA PHE A 327 -8.72 0.28 -11.32
C PHE A 327 -7.88 -0.45 -10.24
N SER A 328 -8.44 -0.57 -9.05
CA SER A 328 -7.73 -1.11 -7.87
C SER A 328 -7.33 -2.57 -8.06
N VAL A 329 -6.05 -2.89 -7.83
CA VAL A 329 -5.52 -4.26 -7.81
C VAL A 329 -4.89 -4.52 -6.44
N TYR A 330 -5.32 -5.59 -5.76
CA TYR A 330 -4.80 -5.98 -4.46
C TYR A 330 -3.51 -6.82 -4.59
N VAL A 331 -2.40 -6.32 -4.04
CA VAL A 331 -1.10 -7.01 -4.03
C VAL A 331 -1.13 -8.40 -3.37
N GLY A 332 -2.07 -8.62 -2.44
CA GLY A 332 -2.18 -9.87 -1.67
C GLY A 332 -3.19 -10.89 -2.20
N LYS A 333 -3.71 -10.73 -3.42
CA LYS A 333 -4.73 -11.61 -3.99
C LYS A 333 -4.22 -13.05 -4.16
N ASN A 334 -3.06 -13.23 -4.79
CA ASN A 334 -2.35 -14.50 -4.86
C ASN A 334 -0.82 -14.28 -4.78
N GLN A 335 -0.01 -15.19 -5.31
CA GLN A 335 1.47 -15.13 -5.24
C GLN A 335 2.12 -14.50 -6.47
N ILE A 336 1.34 -14.10 -7.49
CA ILE A 336 1.83 -13.51 -8.74
C ILE A 336 1.66 -11.99 -8.75
N GLU A 337 0.59 -11.41 -8.18
CA GLU A 337 0.33 -9.96 -8.21
C GLU A 337 1.51 -9.08 -7.77
N PRO A 338 2.33 -9.42 -6.76
CA PRO A 338 3.55 -8.67 -6.41
C PRO A 338 4.53 -8.48 -7.59
N TYR A 339 4.53 -9.40 -8.56
CA TYR A 339 5.36 -9.36 -9.77
C TYR A 339 4.74 -8.55 -10.92
N LEU A 340 3.42 -8.35 -10.90
CA LEU A 340 2.66 -7.75 -12.00
C LEU A 340 2.34 -6.28 -11.78
N LEU A 341 2.46 -5.78 -10.55
CA LEU A 341 2.13 -4.38 -10.23
C LEU A 341 3.12 -3.37 -10.85
N ALA A 342 4.40 -3.74 -10.99
CA ALA A 342 5.41 -2.88 -11.61
C ALA A 342 5.10 -2.62 -13.10
N SER A 343 4.83 -3.68 -13.88
CA SER A 343 4.43 -3.57 -15.28
C SER A 343 3.03 -2.98 -15.44
N TYR A 344 2.10 -3.28 -14.52
CA TYR A 344 0.77 -2.68 -14.52
C TYR A 344 0.80 -1.15 -14.40
N GLU A 345 1.56 -0.60 -13.44
CA GLU A 345 1.72 0.85 -13.33
C GLU A 345 2.47 1.42 -14.55
N ARG A 346 3.64 0.86 -14.89
CA ARG A 346 4.54 1.36 -15.94
C ARG A 346 3.94 1.29 -17.35
N ASP A 347 3.29 0.18 -17.69
CA ASP A 347 2.90 -0.16 -19.07
C ASP A 347 1.40 0.05 -19.32
N SER A 348 0.54 -0.07 -18.29
CA SER A 348 -0.92 0.09 -18.46
C SER A 348 -1.42 1.47 -18.02
N VAL A 349 -0.94 2.01 -16.89
CA VAL A 349 -1.56 3.20 -16.26
C VAL A 349 -0.79 4.49 -16.53
N LEU A 350 0.53 4.52 -16.27
CA LEU A 350 1.39 5.70 -16.42
C LEU A 350 1.33 6.33 -17.82
N PRO A 351 1.38 5.58 -18.95
CA PRO A 351 1.34 6.17 -20.29
C PRO A 351 -0.03 6.76 -20.63
N ASN A 352 -1.10 6.16 -20.10
CA ASN A 352 -2.49 6.47 -20.45
C ASN A 352 -3.18 7.42 -19.45
N ALA A 353 -2.51 7.82 -18.37
CA ALA A 353 -3.10 8.59 -17.27
C ALA A 353 -3.71 9.95 -17.68
N LEU A 354 -3.23 10.53 -18.79
CA LEU A 354 -3.72 11.75 -19.43
C LEU A 354 -4.13 11.50 -20.90
N GLY A 355 -4.37 10.25 -21.29
CA GLY A 355 -4.76 9.84 -22.65
C GLY A 355 -6.28 9.91 -22.90
N LYS A 356 -6.78 9.11 -23.84
CA LYS A 356 -8.21 8.78 -23.89
C LYS A 356 -8.55 7.71 -22.85
N PHE A 357 -9.74 7.78 -22.29
CA PHE A 357 -10.25 6.77 -21.37
C PHE A 357 -10.33 5.37 -22.00
N GLU A 358 -10.64 5.26 -23.29
CA GLU A 358 -10.69 3.96 -23.99
C GLU A 358 -9.32 3.28 -24.07
N ASP A 359 -8.25 4.02 -24.37
CA ASP A 359 -6.88 3.49 -24.42
C ASP A 359 -6.45 2.96 -23.04
N LEU A 360 -6.71 3.74 -21.98
CA LEU A 360 -6.47 3.33 -20.59
C LEU A 360 -7.29 2.07 -20.25
N LEU A 361 -8.58 2.05 -20.59
CA LEU A 361 -9.48 0.94 -20.28
C LEU A 361 -9.05 -0.35 -20.99
N VAL A 362 -8.61 -0.28 -22.25
CA VAL A 362 -8.08 -1.43 -23.02
C VAL A 362 -6.74 -1.91 -22.47
N ALA A 363 -5.83 -1.00 -22.10
CA ALA A 363 -4.57 -1.37 -21.46
C ALA A 363 -4.81 -2.06 -20.11
N ASN A 364 -5.75 -1.53 -19.31
CA ASN A 364 -6.12 -2.11 -18.02
C ASN A 364 -6.76 -3.50 -18.17
N ALA A 365 -7.72 -3.65 -19.10
CA ALA A 365 -8.42 -4.90 -19.39
C ALA A 365 -7.50 -6.02 -19.92
N LYS A 366 -6.42 -5.68 -20.60
CA LYS A 366 -5.39 -6.64 -21.05
C LYS A 366 -4.29 -6.89 -20.01
N SER A 367 -4.22 -6.11 -18.94
CA SER A 367 -3.13 -6.24 -17.97
C SER A 367 -3.20 -7.60 -17.25
N PRO A 368 -2.07 -8.34 -17.14
CA PRO A 368 -2.00 -9.58 -16.37
C PRO A 368 -2.48 -9.43 -14.92
N ALA A 369 -2.19 -8.27 -14.32
CA ALA A 369 -2.59 -7.92 -12.96
C ALA A 369 -4.11 -7.93 -12.79
N MET A 370 -4.85 -7.21 -13.64
CA MET A 370 -6.32 -7.14 -13.57
C MET A 370 -6.98 -8.49 -13.94
N LEU A 371 -6.44 -9.19 -14.93
CA LEU A 371 -6.95 -10.49 -15.39
C LEU A 371 -6.80 -11.60 -14.33
N LEU A 372 -5.76 -11.57 -13.50
CA LEU A 372 -5.67 -12.43 -12.30
C LEU A 372 -6.53 -11.90 -11.15
N TYR A 373 -6.48 -10.60 -10.87
CA TYR A 373 -7.14 -10.02 -9.69
C TYR A 373 -8.65 -10.24 -9.68
N LEU A 374 -9.29 -10.13 -10.84
CA LEU A 374 -10.73 -10.39 -11.02
C LEU A 374 -11.03 -11.79 -11.57
N ASP A 375 -10.05 -12.70 -11.54
CA ASP A 375 -10.12 -14.12 -11.93
C ASP A 375 -10.58 -14.37 -13.39
N ASN A 376 -10.54 -13.37 -14.29
CA ASN A 376 -10.89 -13.56 -15.71
C ASN A 376 -9.95 -14.53 -16.42
N ALA A 377 -8.66 -14.53 -16.05
CA ALA A 377 -7.67 -15.49 -16.55
C ALA A 377 -8.02 -16.96 -16.27
N GLN A 378 -9.02 -17.24 -15.42
CA GLN A 378 -9.57 -18.58 -15.17
C GLN A 378 -10.96 -18.81 -15.79
N SER A 379 -11.60 -17.79 -16.38
CA SER A 379 -12.91 -17.85 -17.03
C SER A 379 -12.92 -18.72 -18.29
N VAL A 380 -13.99 -19.46 -18.54
CA VAL A 380 -14.18 -20.33 -19.71
C VAL A 380 -15.64 -20.26 -20.18
N GLY A 381 -15.87 -20.10 -21.48
CA GLY A 381 -17.22 -20.09 -22.05
C GLY A 381 -17.94 -21.43 -21.83
N PRO A 382 -19.20 -21.45 -21.35
CA PRO A 382 -19.92 -22.68 -21.04
C PRO A 382 -20.05 -23.65 -22.22
N ASP A 383 -20.03 -23.15 -23.47
CA ASP A 383 -20.08 -23.95 -24.69
C ASP A 383 -18.78 -23.88 -25.52
N SER A 384 -17.69 -23.45 -24.89
CA SER A 384 -16.34 -23.50 -25.46
C SER A 384 -15.82 -24.94 -25.62
N LYS A 385 -14.85 -25.11 -26.53
CA LYS A 385 -14.11 -26.37 -26.79
C LYS A 385 -13.49 -26.95 -25.50
N ALA A 386 -13.07 -26.09 -24.57
CA ALA A 386 -12.54 -26.46 -23.25
C ALA A 386 -13.64 -26.91 -22.28
N ALA A 387 -14.80 -26.24 -22.26
CA ALA A 387 -15.93 -26.66 -21.45
C ALA A 387 -16.52 -28.00 -21.92
N GLU A 388 -16.65 -28.24 -23.23
CA GLU A 388 -17.00 -29.57 -23.75
C GLU A 388 -16.03 -30.65 -23.27
N ARG A 389 -14.72 -30.38 -23.37
CA ARG A 389 -13.68 -31.32 -22.93
C ARG A 389 -13.77 -31.58 -21.42
N SER A 390 -14.14 -30.57 -20.63
CA SER A 390 -14.42 -30.67 -19.19
C SER A 390 -15.61 -31.59 -18.90
N LYS A 391 -16.74 -31.37 -19.61
CA LYS A 391 -17.97 -32.21 -19.55
C LYS A 391 -17.61 -33.69 -19.81
N ARG A 392 -16.98 -33.98 -20.97
CA ARG A 392 -16.55 -35.35 -21.37
C ARG A 392 -15.57 -36.03 -20.40
N ILE A 393 -14.64 -35.30 -19.81
CA ILE A 393 -13.69 -35.87 -18.83
C ILE A 393 -14.40 -36.21 -17.51
N SER A 394 -15.33 -35.36 -17.06
CA SER A 394 -16.11 -35.58 -15.85
C SER A 394 -17.12 -36.71 -15.99
N GLU A 395 -17.67 -36.93 -17.19
CA GLU A 395 -18.53 -38.08 -17.52
C GLU A 395 -17.78 -39.41 -17.46
N VAL A 396 -16.57 -39.47 -18.03
CA VAL A 396 -15.80 -40.73 -18.16
C VAL A 396 -14.98 -41.05 -16.90
N ALA A 397 -14.52 -40.04 -16.15
CA ALA A 397 -13.62 -40.22 -15.01
C ALA A 397 -13.86 -39.17 -13.89
N PRO A 398 -15.07 -39.12 -13.29
CA PRO A 398 -15.48 -38.06 -12.36
C PRO A 398 -14.55 -37.90 -11.15
N ASP A 399 -14.04 -39.01 -10.61
CA ASP A 399 -13.16 -38.97 -9.44
C ASP A 399 -11.71 -38.59 -9.73
N SER A 400 -11.33 -38.51 -11.01
CA SER A 400 -9.95 -38.25 -11.41
C SER A 400 -9.47 -36.86 -10.99
N LYS A 401 -8.15 -36.75 -10.73
CA LYS A 401 -7.50 -35.45 -10.53
C LYS A 401 -7.63 -34.52 -11.74
N ILE A 402 -7.91 -35.06 -12.92
CA ILE A 402 -8.09 -34.30 -14.16
C ILE A 402 -9.48 -33.68 -14.21
N ALA A 403 -10.54 -34.43 -13.89
CA ALA A 403 -11.90 -33.90 -13.74
C ALA A 403 -11.95 -32.82 -12.63
N LYS A 404 -11.34 -33.11 -11.47
CA LYS A 404 -11.26 -32.18 -10.33
C LYS A 404 -10.35 -30.95 -10.56
N ALA A 405 -9.59 -30.93 -11.66
CA ALA A 405 -8.78 -29.79 -12.12
C ALA A 405 -9.21 -29.27 -13.51
N ALA A 406 -10.39 -29.66 -13.99
CA ALA A 406 -10.91 -29.26 -15.28
C ALA A 406 -11.34 -27.78 -15.28
N ALA A 407 -11.76 -27.29 -16.45
CA ALA A 407 -12.12 -25.88 -16.63
C ALA A 407 -13.18 -25.42 -15.61
N LYS A 408 -12.81 -24.43 -14.77
CA LYS A 408 -13.78 -23.60 -14.06
C LYS A 408 -14.68 -22.93 -15.12
N GLY A 409 -15.98 -22.82 -14.84
CA GLY A 409 -16.95 -22.28 -15.78
C GLY A 409 -16.81 -20.77 -16.01
N LEU A 410 -17.88 -20.18 -16.56
CA LEU A 410 -17.96 -18.74 -16.78
C LEU A 410 -17.76 -17.99 -15.47
N ASN A 411 -16.81 -17.05 -15.45
CA ASN A 411 -16.60 -16.17 -14.32
C ASN A 411 -17.14 -14.77 -14.63
N GLU A 412 -18.27 -14.43 -14.02
CA GLU A 412 -18.93 -13.13 -14.15
C GLU A 412 -18.16 -11.97 -13.50
N ASN A 413 -17.28 -12.26 -12.53
CA ASN A 413 -16.70 -11.25 -11.64
C ASN A 413 -16.06 -10.08 -12.39
N TYR A 414 -15.19 -10.37 -13.37
CA TYR A 414 -14.56 -9.32 -14.18
C TYR A 414 -15.59 -8.49 -14.98
N GLY A 415 -16.58 -9.14 -15.60
CA GLY A 415 -17.62 -8.45 -16.37
C GLY A 415 -18.54 -7.57 -15.50
N ARG A 416 -18.76 -7.98 -14.25
CA ARG A 416 -19.48 -7.20 -13.24
C ARG A 416 -18.70 -5.95 -12.84
N GLU A 417 -17.49 -6.10 -12.31
CA GLU A 417 -16.70 -4.95 -11.84
C GLU A 417 -16.36 -3.97 -12.98
N LEU A 418 -16.14 -4.49 -14.20
CA LEU A 418 -15.92 -3.67 -15.40
C LEU A 418 -17.09 -2.72 -15.67
N MET A 419 -18.34 -3.17 -15.54
CA MET A 419 -19.52 -2.31 -15.68
C MET A 419 -19.82 -1.50 -14.41
N GLU A 420 -19.75 -2.13 -13.24
CA GLU A 420 -20.23 -1.58 -11.97
C GLU A 420 -19.30 -0.55 -11.34
N LEU A 421 -17.98 -0.76 -11.44
CA LEU A 421 -16.95 0.03 -10.74
C LEU A 421 -16.02 0.76 -11.69
N HIS A 422 -15.72 0.19 -12.85
CA HIS A 422 -14.76 0.78 -13.78
C HIS A 422 -15.39 1.70 -14.84
N THR A 423 -16.63 1.43 -15.27
CA THR A 423 -17.24 2.15 -16.41
C THR A 423 -18.62 2.76 -16.14
N LEU A 424 -19.72 2.01 -16.17
CA LEU A 424 -21.10 2.56 -16.14
C LEU A 424 -21.51 3.07 -14.75
N GLY A 425 -20.92 2.50 -13.69
CA GLY A 425 -21.32 2.73 -12.30
C GLY A 425 -22.52 1.88 -11.88
N VAL A 426 -22.68 1.62 -10.58
CA VAL A 426 -23.75 0.79 -9.96
C VAL A 426 -25.18 1.07 -10.47
N ASN A 427 -25.48 2.30 -10.90
CA ASN A 427 -26.79 2.69 -11.45
C ASN A 427 -26.76 2.88 -12.98
N GLY A 428 -25.84 2.21 -13.67
CA GLY A 428 -25.51 2.40 -15.09
C GLY A 428 -26.52 1.84 -16.10
N GLY A 429 -27.58 1.17 -15.63
CA GLY A 429 -28.67 0.66 -16.48
C GLY A 429 -28.44 -0.72 -17.11
N TYR A 430 -27.32 -1.39 -16.80
CA TYR A 430 -27.08 -2.79 -17.19
C TYR A 430 -27.91 -3.77 -16.37
N THR A 431 -28.13 -4.96 -16.91
CA THR A 431 -28.82 -6.07 -16.25
C THR A 431 -27.85 -7.19 -15.85
N GLN A 432 -28.33 -8.16 -15.07
CA GLN A 432 -27.59 -9.41 -14.81
C GLN A 432 -27.32 -10.21 -16.09
N GLN A 433 -28.15 -10.09 -17.14
CA GLN A 433 -27.87 -10.75 -18.42
C GLN A 433 -26.68 -10.07 -19.13
N ASP A 434 -26.58 -8.74 -19.08
CA ASP A 434 -25.43 -8.02 -19.64
C ASP A 434 -24.13 -8.43 -18.94
N VAL A 435 -24.15 -8.69 -17.62
CA VAL A 435 -22.98 -9.20 -16.89
C VAL A 435 -22.53 -10.56 -17.45
N ILE A 436 -23.48 -11.46 -17.75
CA ILE A 436 -23.20 -12.78 -18.34
C ILE A 436 -22.65 -12.65 -19.76
N GLU A 437 -23.27 -11.80 -20.60
CA GLU A 437 -22.87 -11.62 -22.00
C GLU A 437 -21.52 -10.89 -22.12
N VAL A 438 -21.24 -9.90 -21.26
CA VAL A 438 -19.92 -9.28 -21.11
C VAL A 438 -18.90 -10.33 -20.67
N ALA A 439 -19.20 -11.13 -19.64
CA ALA A 439 -18.28 -12.16 -19.17
C ALA A 439 -17.94 -13.17 -20.28
N LYS A 440 -18.92 -13.57 -21.12
CA LYS A 440 -18.69 -14.41 -22.30
C LYS A 440 -17.71 -13.75 -23.28
N CYS A 441 -17.87 -12.47 -23.61
CA CYS A 441 -16.97 -11.73 -24.52
C CYS A 441 -15.50 -11.72 -24.03
N PHE A 442 -15.27 -11.78 -22.71
CA PHE A 442 -13.93 -11.84 -22.10
C PHE A 442 -13.42 -13.26 -21.80
N THR A 443 -14.18 -14.31 -22.09
CA THR A 443 -13.65 -15.68 -21.99
C THR A 443 -12.48 -15.87 -22.95
N GLY A 444 -11.51 -16.69 -22.58
CA GLY A 444 -10.26 -16.86 -23.36
C GLY A 444 -9.25 -15.73 -23.23
N TRP A 445 -9.61 -14.52 -22.77
CA TRP A 445 -8.62 -13.50 -22.36
C TRP A 445 -7.92 -13.97 -21.07
N THR A 446 -6.64 -14.32 -21.18
CA THR A 446 -5.88 -14.98 -20.12
C THR A 446 -4.43 -14.51 -20.10
N ILE A 447 -3.67 -14.93 -19.10
CA ILE A 447 -2.21 -14.78 -19.12
C ILE A 447 -1.54 -16.03 -19.68
N ASP A 448 -0.40 -15.83 -20.34
CA ASP A 448 0.57 -16.89 -20.59
C ASP A 448 1.11 -17.39 -19.24
N ARG A 449 1.25 -18.71 -19.06
CA ARG A 449 1.22 -19.31 -17.72
C ARG A 449 2.60 -19.24 -17.05
N PRO A 450 2.82 -18.36 -16.05
CA PRO A 450 4.17 -18.13 -15.54
C PRO A 450 4.70 -19.31 -14.71
N TYR A 451 3.80 -20.08 -14.08
CA TYR A 451 4.14 -21.36 -13.44
C TYR A 451 4.46 -22.51 -14.44
N GLN A 452 4.42 -22.25 -15.75
CA GLN A 452 4.77 -23.22 -16.80
C GLN A 452 5.90 -22.71 -17.72
N GLY A 453 6.63 -21.67 -17.29
CA GLY A 453 7.69 -21.04 -18.10
C GLY A 453 7.17 -20.09 -19.18
N GLY A 454 5.89 -19.69 -19.10
CA GLY A 454 5.35 -18.62 -19.94
C GLY A 454 5.71 -17.22 -19.43
N SER A 455 5.67 -16.24 -20.33
CA SER A 455 6.04 -14.83 -20.13
C SER A 455 5.26 -14.07 -19.05
N GLY A 456 4.14 -14.62 -18.57
CA GLY A 456 3.17 -13.92 -17.71
C GLY A 456 2.33 -12.86 -18.44
N GLY A 457 2.59 -12.61 -19.74
CA GLY A 457 1.91 -11.59 -20.55
C GLY A 457 0.49 -11.97 -20.99
N PHE A 458 -0.20 -11.03 -21.63
CA PHE A 458 -1.55 -11.23 -22.19
C PHE A 458 -1.55 -12.21 -23.37
N VAL A 459 -2.47 -13.18 -23.36
CA VAL A 459 -2.77 -14.05 -24.51
C VAL A 459 -4.26 -14.34 -24.64
N PHE A 460 -4.69 -14.72 -25.85
CA PHE A 460 -6.05 -15.18 -26.12
C PHE A 460 -6.06 -16.69 -26.43
N ASP A 461 -6.76 -17.47 -25.61
CA ASP A 461 -6.94 -18.92 -25.79
C ASP A 461 -8.34 -19.22 -26.35
N ASP A 462 -8.45 -19.21 -27.69
CA ASP A 462 -9.66 -19.55 -28.48
C ASP A 462 -10.42 -20.76 -27.92
N ARG A 463 -9.70 -21.78 -27.44
CA ARG A 463 -10.31 -23.03 -26.97
C ARG A 463 -11.18 -22.82 -25.73
N ARG A 464 -10.94 -21.73 -24.99
CA ARG A 464 -11.66 -21.33 -23.78
C ARG A 464 -12.71 -20.25 -24.04
N HIS A 465 -12.74 -19.68 -25.24
CA HIS A 465 -13.68 -18.63 -25.60
C HIS A 465 -15.07 -19.21 -25.89
N GLU A 466 -16.11 -18.48 -25.50
CA GLU A 466 -17.50 -18.78 -25.82
C GLU A 466 -17.76 -18.54 -27.33
N PRO A 467 -18.22 -19.53 -28.10
CA PRO A 467 -18.54 -19.34 -29.52
C PRO A 467 -19.83 -18.52 -29.73
N GLY A 468 -20.12 -18.14 -30.96
CA GLY A 468 -21.37 -17.52 -31.37
C GLY A 468 -21.55 -16.03 -31.01
N THR A 469 -22.60 -15.45 -31.58
CA THR A 469 -23.03 -14.06 -31.38
C THR A 469 -23.52 -13.81 -29.95
N LYS A 470 -23.15 -12.65 -29.38
CA LYS A 470 -23.47 -12.23 -28.00
C LYS A 470 -24.22 -10.90 -28.01
N THR A 471 -24.95 -10.56 -26.95
CA THR A 471 -25.71 -9.28 -26.89
C THR A 471 -25.39 -8.50 -25.62
N VAL A 472 -24.80 -7.31 -25.75
CA VAL A 472 -24.37 -6.47 -24.62
C VAL A 472 -25.02 -5.09 -24.73
N LEU A 473 -25.76 -4.68 -23.70
CA LEU A 473 -26.48 -3.40 -23.62
C LEU A 473 -27.40 -3.14 -24.82
N GLY A 474 -28.03 -4.22 -25.33
CA GLY A 474 -28.88 -4.20 -26.52
C GLY A 474 -28.13 -4.14 -27.86
N GLN A 475 -26.79 -4.14 -27.87
CA GLN A 475 -25.98 -4.20 -29.08
C GLN A 475 -25.53 -5.65 -29.37
N THR A 476 -25.67 -6.06 -30.62
CA THR A 476 -25.26 -7.38 -31.10
C THR A 476 -23.75 -7.39 -31.39
N ILE A 477 -22.99 -8.22 -30.69
CA ILE A 477 -21.57 -8.44 -30.92
C ILE A 477 -21.40 -9.73 -31.74
N PRO A 478 -20.92 -9.66 -32.99
CA PRO A 478 -20.68 -10.85 -33.82
C PRO A 478 -19.48 -11.64 -33.32
N GLU A 479 -19.46 -12.94 -33.61
CA GLU A 479 -18.33 -13.82 -33.25
C GLU A 479 -17.02 -13.32 -33.88
N GLY A 480 -16.03 -13.08 -33.02
CA GLY A 480 -14.76 -12.43 -33.36
C GLY A 480 -13.64 -12.67 -32.34
N GLY A 481 -13.86 -13.52 -31.33
CA GLY A 481 -12.84 -13.92 -30.36
C GLY A 481 -12.30 -12.75 -29.54
N VAL A 482 -10.99 -12.52 -29.62
CA VAL A 482 -10.32 -11.42 -28.90
C VAL A 482 -10.93 -10.04 -29.20
N ASN A 483 -11.52 -9.85 -30.38
CA ASN A 483 -12.13 -8.58 -30.79
C ASN A 483 -13.51 -8.32 -30.16
N GLU A 484 -14.14 -9.30 -29.52
CA GLU A 484 -15.42 -9.13 -28.85
C GLU A 484 -15.26 -8.34 -27.55
N GLY A 485 -14.28 -8.70 -26.73
CA GLY A 485 -13.91 -7.91 -25.57
C GLY A 485 -13.53 -6.47 -25.94
N LEU A 486 -12.85 -6.24 -27.07
CA LEU A 486 -12.55 -4.89 -27.56
C LEU A 486 -13.83 -4.10 -27.93
N GLN A 487 -14.80 -4.73 -28.59
CA GLN A 487 -16.10 -4.11 -28.88
C GLN A 487 -16.86 -3.78 -27.59
N VAL A 488 -16.84 -4.65 -26.57
CA VAL A 488 -17.41 -4.33 -25.25
C VAL A 488 -16.72 -3.11 -24.63
N LEU A 489 -15.39 -3.05 -24.62
CA LEU A 489 -14.65 -1.92 -24.04
C LEU A 489 -14.98 -0.61 -24.75
N HIS A 490 -15.15 -0.61 -26.07
CA HIS A 490 -15.60 0.55 -26.85
C HIS A 490 -17.03 0.99 -26.48
N ILE A 491 -17.98 0.04 -26.41
CA ILE A 491 -19.38 0.29 -26.02
C ILE A 491 -19.46 0.90 -24.61
N LEU A 492 -18.63 0.41 -23.68
CA LEU A 492 -18.56 0.92 -22.31
C LEU A 492 -17.86 2.28 -22.25
N ALA A 493 -16.70 2.45 -22.90
CA ALA A 493 -15.94 3.70 -22.87
C ALA A 493 -16.71 4.88 -23.48
N THR A 494 -17.47 4.66 -24.55
CA THR A 494 -18.27 5.69 -25.21
C THR A 494 -19.62 5.97 -24.54
N SER A 495 -19.99 5.19 -23.51
CA SER A 495 -21.30 5.30 -22.85
C SER A 495 -21.51 6.64 -22.12
N PRO A 496 -22.68 7.30 -22.28
CA PRO A 496 -23.06 8.46 -21.47
C PRO A 496 -23.07 8.19 -19.96
N ALA A 497 -23.33 6.94 -19.54
CA ALA A 497 -23.21 6.55 -18.13
C ALA A 497 -21.76 6.63 -17.65
N THR A 498 -20.81 6.15 -18.46
CA THR A 498 -19.37 6.20 -18.17
C THR A 498 -18.82 7.61 -18.18
N ALA A 499 -19.18 8.42 -19.18
CA ALA A 499 -18.85 9.84 -19.22
C ALA A 499 -19.32 10.58 -17.94
N ARG A 500 -20.54 10.27 -17.46
CA ARG A 500 -21.11 10.82 -16.22
C ARG A 500 -20.41 10.28 -14.97
N PHE A 501 -20.11 8.98 -14.91
CA PHE A 501 -19.48 8.31 -13.76
C PHE A 501 -18.02 8.75 -13.55
N VAL A 502 -17.18 8.66 -14.60
CA VAL A 502 -15.77 9.10 -14.57
C VAL A 502 -15.69 10.59 -14.26
N SER A 503 -16.53 11.43 -14.87
CA SER A 503 -16.60 12.86 -14.54
C SER A 503 -17.03 13.12 -13.09
N THR A 504 -17.86 12.26 -12.50
CA THR A 504 -18.23 12.36 -11.08
C THR A 504 -17.03 12.03 -10.19
N GLN A 505 -16.34 10.92 -10.47
CA GLN A 505 -15.14 10.50 -9.73
C GLN A 505 -14.06 11.58 -9.76
N LEU A 506 -13.76 12.15 -10.94
CA LEU A 506 -12.82 13.26 -11.11
C LEU A 506 -13.25 14.51 -10.33
N ALA A 507 -14.52 14.92 -10.45
CA ALA A 507 -15.01 16.08 -9.70
C ALA A 507 -15.00 15.87 -8.17
N VAL A 508 -15.17 14.63 -7.70
CA VAL A 508 -14.98 14.25 -6.29
C VAL A 508 -13.51 14.32 -5.86
N ARG A 509 -12.57 13.82 -6.69
CA ARG A 509 -11.12 13.87 -6.45
C ARG A 509 -10.62 15.31 -6.33
N PHE A 510 -10.97 16.16 -7.29
CA PHE A 510 -10.32 17.46 -7.50
C PHE A 510 -11.08 18.67 -6.93
N VAL A 511 -12.42 18.62 -6.83
CA VAL A 511 -13.22 19.82 -6.50
C VAL A 511 -13.90 19.73 -5.13
N SER A 512 -14.80 18.76 -4.92
CA SER A 512 -15.64 18.70 -3.73
C SER A 512 -16.12 17.27 -3.47
N ASP A 513 -16.24 16.87 -2.20
CA ASP A 513 -16.85 15.59 -1.80
C ASP A 513 -18.32 15.46 -2.25
N THR A 514 -18.95 16.60 -2.58
CA THR A 514 -20.25 16.75 -3.25
C THR A 514 -20.11 17.75 -4.41
N PRO A 515 -19.72 17.31 -5.63
CA PRO A 515 -19.56 18.21 -6.77
C PRO A 515 -20.92 18.64 -7.35
N SER A 516 -20.96 19.80 -8.02
CA SER A 516 -22.21 20.30 -8.61
C SER A 516 -22.68 19.38 -9.77
N PRO A 517 -23.99 19.08 -9.91
CA PRO A 517 -24.49 18.33 -11.05
C PRO A 517 -24.18 19.01 -12.40
N ALA A 518 -24.07 20.34 -12.39
CA ALA A 518 -23.73 21.16 -13.56
C ALA A 518 -22.27 21.02 -13.99
N LEU A 519 -21.32 21.00 -13.06
CA LEU A 519 -19.91 20.71 -13.33
C LEU A 519 -19.75 19.35 -13.98
N VAL A 520 -20.32 18.32 -13.35
CA VAL A 520 -20.27 16.95 -13.84
C VAL A 520 -20.95 16.81 -15.21
N ASN A 521 -22.04 17.55 -15.48
CA ASN A 521 -22.67 17.58 -16.81
C ASN A 521 -21.76 18.20 -17.86
N ARG A 522 -21.05 19.30 -17.57
CA ARG A 522 -20.12 19.91 -18.53
C ARG A 522 -18.90 19.02 -18.79
N MET A 523 -18.34 18.41 -17.74
CA MET A 523 -17.25 17.44 -17.86
C MET A 523 -17.65 16.21 -18.69
N ALA A 524 -18.84 15.63 -18.44
CA ALA A 524 -19.35 14.50 -19.20
C ALA A 524 -19.68 14.86 -20.66
N ALA A 525 -20.19 16.07 -20.91
CA ALA A 525 -20.41 16.57 -22.26
C ALA A 525 -19.09 16.79 -23.04
N THR A 526 -18.02 17.23 -22.36
CA THR A 526 -16.68 17.25 -22.97
C THR A 526 -16.19 15.84 -23.24
N PHE A 527 -16.25 14.93 -22.26
CA PHE A 527 -15.83 13.53 -22.40
C PHE A 527 -16.45 12.87 -23.65
N LEU A 528 -17.77 13.01 -23.84
CA LEU A 528 -18.46 12.46 -25.02
C LEU A 528 -18.13 13.18 -26.34
N LYS A 529 -17.72 14.45 -26.28
CA LYS A 529 -17.31 15.24 -27.46
C LYS A 529 -15.87 14.94 -27.89
N THR A 530 -15.02 14.44 -27.00
CA THR A 530 -13.58 14.24 -27.22
C THR A 530 -13.16 12.78 -27.03
N ASP A 531 -14.06 11.83 -27.25
CA ASP A 531 -13.84 10.38 -27.13
C ASP A 531 -13.12 9.95 -25.83
N GLY A 532 -13.48 10.58 -24.72
CA GLY A 532 -12.88 10.32 -23.41
C GLY A 532 -11.48 10.91 -23.19
N ASP A 533 -11.01 11.88 -23.99
CA ASP A 533 -9.76 12.64 -23.72
C ASP A 533 -9.80 13.27 -22.31
N ILE A 534 -8.92 12.77 -21.44
CA ILE A 534 -8.86 13.17 -20.03
C ILE A 534 -8.30 14.59 -19.86
N LYS A 535 -7.42 15.07 -20.75
CA LYS A 535 -6.90 16.44 -20.70
C LYS A 535 -7.99 17.45 -21.04
N ALA A 536 -8.84 17.15 -22.01
CA ALA A 536 -10.01 17.99 -22.33
C ALA A 536 -11.01 18.06 -21.15
N VAL A 537 -11.25 16.94 -20.47
CA VAL A 537 -12.12 16.86 -19.28
C VAL A 537 -11.52 17.61 -18.09
N LEU A 538 -10.22 17.44 -17.80
CA LEU A 538 -9.52 18.19 -16.75
C LEU A 538 -9.46 19.69 -17.06
N SER A 539 -9.29 20.08 -18.32
CA SER A 539 -9.36 21.49 -18.74
C SER A 539 -10.76 22.09 -18.56
N THR A 540 -11.82 21.32 -18.86
CA THR A 540 -13.22 21.73 -18.61
C THR A 540 -13.51 21.91 -17.11
N MET A 541 -12.88 21.10 -16.26
CA MET A 541 -12.95 21.22 -14.81
C MET A 541 -12.16 22.45 -14.31
N PHE A 542 -10.91 22.63 -14.75
CA PHE A 542 -10.05 23.75 -14.37
C PHE A 542 -10.64 25.11 -14.76
N HIS A 543 -11.24 25.21 -15.94
CA HIS A 543 -11.92 26.42 -16.41
C HIS A 543 -13.31 26.66 -15.77
N SER A 544 -13.75 25.80 -14.85
CA SER A 544 -15.07 25.95 -14.22
C SER A 544 -15.10 26.98 -13.08
N PRO A 545 -16.23 27.70 -12.88
CA PRO A 545 -16.39 28.54 -11.69
C PRO A 545 -16.46 27.71 -10.40
N GLU A 546 -16.87 26.43 -10.46
CA GLU A 546 -16.86 25.53 -9.30
C GLU A 546 -15.45 25.18 -8.80
N PHE A 547 -14.45 25.02 -9.68
CA PHE A 547 -13.05 24.78 -9.30
C PHE A 547 -12.43 26.00 -8.62
N TRP A 548 -12.82 27.22 -9.00
CA TRP A 548 -12.33 28.47 -8.38
C TRP A 548 -13.23 29.00 -7.25
N ALA A 549 -14.21 28.22 -6.79
CA ALA A 549 -15.16 28.68 -5.79
C ALA A 549 -14.50 28.85 -4.41
N PRO A 550 -14.74 29.97 -3.70
CA PRO A 550 -14.27 30.15 -2.31
C PRO A 550 -14.71 29.05 -1.33
N SER A 551 -15.77 28.30 -1.66
CA SER A 551 -16.27 27.16 -0.89
C SER A 551 -15.52 25.84 -1.12
N VAL A 552 -14.66 25.72 -2.14
CA VAL A 552 -13.83 24.51 -2.35
C VAL A 552 -12.37 24.68 -1.87
N TYR A 553 -11.91 25.93 -1.73
CA TYR A 553 -10.60 26.24 -1.16
C TYR A 553 -10.50 25.70 0.28
N ARG A 554 -9.55 24.76 0.48
CA ARG A 554 -9.31 24.04 1.74
C ARG A 554 -10.52 23.28 2.32
N ALA A 555 -11.47 22.88 1.46
CA ALA A 555 -12.66 22.14 1.87
C ALA A 555 -12.41 20.64 2.11
N LYS A 556 -11.74 19.97 1.14
CA LYS A 556 -11.34 18.56 1.24
C LYS A 556 -10.22 18.34 2.26
N VAL A 557 -10.14 17.12 2.80
CA VAL A 557 -9.00 16.63 3.59
C VAL A 557 -8.21 15.61 2.79
N LYS A 558 -6.87 15.70 2.84
CA LYS A 558 -5.94 14.78 2.17
C LYS A 558 -6.15 13.32 2.59
N THR A 559 -6.03 12.39 1.65
CA THR A 559 -5.79 10.96 1.93
C THR A 559 -4.43 10.76 2.63
N PRO A 560 -4.12 9.58 3.20
CA PRO A 560 -2.79 9.35 3.78
C PRO A 560 -1.63 9.47 2.78
N ILE A 561 -1.79 9.02 1.52
CA ILE A 561 -0.75 9.18 0.48
C ILE A 561 -0.57 10.64 0.08
N GLU A 562 -1.66 11.38 -0.14
CA GLU A 562 -1.59 12.83 -0.36
C GLU A 562 -0.91 13.56 0.80
N PHE A 563 -1.25 13.19 2.04
CA PHE A 563 -0.65 13.79 3.23
C PHE A 563 0.84 13.51 3.34
N MET A 564 1.27 12.27 3.11
CA MET A 564 2.67 11.86 3.24
C MET A 564 3.54 12.48 2.15
N ALA A 565 3.13 12.38 0.87
CA ALA A 565 3.84 13.02 -0.23
C ALA A 565 3.88 14.55 -0.07
N SER A 566 2.78 15.18 0.34
CA SER A 566 2.72 16.62 0.61
C SER A 566 3.63 17.05 1.76
N ALA A 567 3.71 16.28 2.85
CA ALA A 567 4.60 16.58 3.97
C ALA A 567 6.08 16.47 3.58
N LEU A 568 6.44 15.46 2.76
CA LEU A 568 7.80 15.28 2.24
C LEU A 568 8.18 16.41 1.26
N ARG A 569 7.28 16.80 0.36
CA ARG A 569 7.44 17.91 -0.58
C ARG A 569 7.56 19.27 0.12
N ALA A 570 6.72 19.54 1.12
CA ALA A 570 6.72 20.82 1.85
C ALA A 570 7.86 20.96 2.88
N SER A 571 8.55 19.86 3.20
CA SER A 571 9.74 19.82 4.07
C SER A 571 11.05 19.58 3.29
N ASP A 572 10.98 19.58 1.96
CA ASP A 572 12.07 19.27 1.01
C ASP A 572 12.93 18.07 1.45
N ALA A 573 12.26 17.02 1.94
CA ALA A 573 12.91 15.90 2.59
C ALA A 573 13.72 15.08 1.57
N ASN A 574 15.03 14.94 1.80
CA ASN A 574 15.86 14.04 1.01
C ASN A 574 15.61 12.58 1.42
N LEU A 575 15.09 11.78 0.49
CA LEU A 575 14.77 10.37 0.67
C LEU A 575 15.96 9.51 0.23
N VAL A 576 16.68 8.98 1.22
CA VAL A 576 17.83 8.08 1.08
C VAL A 576 17.43 6.61 1.32
N ASN A 577 16.34 6.36 2.06
CA ASN A 577 15.75 5.02 2.21
C ASN A 577 14.21 5.08 2.10
N PRO A 578 13.67 5.05 0.87
CA PRO A 578 12.23 5.19 0.65
C PRO A 578 11.40 4.03 1.23
N ALA A 579 11.97 2.81 1.33
CA ALA A 579 11.26 1.63 1.87
C ALA A 579 10.75 1.82 3.29
N VAL A 580 11.49 2.57 4.12
CA VAL A 580 11.05 2.89 5.50
C VAL A 580 9.86 3.86 5.46
N VAL A 581 9.82 4.78 4.52
CA VAL A 581 8.71 5.73 4.35
C VAL A 581 7.48 5.05 3.75
N VAL A 582 7.67 4.07 2.86
CA VAL A 582 6.62 3.13 2.43
C VAL A 582 6.05 2.38 3.64
N GLN A 583 6.88 1.82 4.52
CA GLN A 583 6.41 1.14 5.74
C GLN A 583 5.64 2.08 6.69
N ALA A 584 5.99 3.38 6.72
CA ALA A 584 5.25 4.38 7.49
C ALA A 584 3.79 4.53 7.04
N MET A 585 3.51 4.37 5.73
CA MET A 585 2.16 4.46 5.17
C MET A 585 1.17 3.48 5.81
N ASN A 586 1.63 2.27 6.15
CA ASN A 586 0.79 1.24 6.75
C ASN A 586 0.24 1.67 8.12
N GLN A 587 0.97 2.52 8.86
CA GLN A 587 0.51 3.11 10.13
C GLN A 587 -0.49 4.28 9.93
N LEU A 588 -0.55 4.85 8.73
CA LEU A 588 -1.47 5.94 8.37
C LEU A 588 -2.80 5.43 7.75
N GLY A 589 -2.91 4.13 7.46
CA GLY A 589 -4.17 3.46 7.12
C GLY A 589 -4.55 3.40 5.64
N MET A 590 -3.60 3.63 4.71
CA MET A 590 -3.80 3.46 3.26
C MET A 590 -2.56 2.78 2.62
N PRO A 591 -2.29 1.50 2.93
CA PRO A 591 -1.18 0.77 2.32
C PRO A 591 -1.25 0.81 0.79
N ILE A 592 -0.15 1.17 0.14
CA ILE A 592 -0.05 1.21 -1.33
C ILE A 592 -0.29 -0.21 -1.88
N TYR A 593 -1.17 -0.33 -2.88
CA TYR A 593 -1.70 -1.61 -3.41
C TYR A 593 -2.41 -2.52 -2.39
N GLY A 594 -2.73 -2.01 -1.20
CA GLY A 594 -3.30 -2.78 -0.08
C GLY A 594 -4.82 -2.74 0.05
N MET A 595 -5.56 -2.15 -0.90
CA MET A 595 -7.03 -2.21 -0.88
C MET A 595 -7.50 -3.59 -1.38
N GLN A 596 -8.23 -4.31 -0.54
CA GLN A 596 -8.66 -5.69 -0.84
C GLN A 596 -9.79 -5.77 -1.88
N THR A 597 -10.58 -4.70 -2.03
CA THR A 597 -11.76 -4.64 -2.90
C THR A 597 -11.51 -3.78 -4.15
N PRO A 598 -12.14 -4.12 -5.30
CA PRO A 598 -11.89 -3.46 -6.58
C PRO A 598 -12.37 -2.00 -6.64
N ASN A 599 -13.24 -1.58 -5.72
CA ASN A 599 -13.79 -0.21 -5.67
C ASN A 599 -12.81 0.85 -5.13
N GLY A 600 -11.60 0.46 -4.72
CA GLY A 600 -10.56 1.37 -4.26
C GLY A 600 -10.85 2.07 -2.93
N TYR A 601 -9.93 2.96 -2.54
CA TYR A 601 -10.08 3.83 -1.38
C TYR A 601 -11.03 5.00 -1.66
N SER A 602 -11.74 5.46 -0.62
CA SER A 602 -12.65 6.61 -0.72
C SER A 602 -11.93 7.93 -0.95
N TRP A 603 -12.37 8.70 -1.94
CA TRP A 603 -11.94 10.08 -2.16
C TRP A 603 -12.60 11.13 -1.24
N LYS A 604 -13.52 10.72 -0.36
CA LYS A 604 -14.26 11.65 0.53
C LYS A 604 -13.56 11.87 1.87
N SER A 605 -13.61 13.09 2.37
CA SER A 605 -12.90 13.53 3.58
C SER A 605 -13.38 12.81 4.84
N ASP A 606 -14.67 12.44 4.92
CA ASP A 606 -15.27 11.83 6.10
C ASP A 606 -14.73 10.42 6.41
N HIS A 607 -14.26 9.70 5.40
CA HIS A 607 -13.55 8.43 5.56
C HIS A 607 -12.19 8.60 6.29
N TRP A 608 -11.54 9.76 6.12
CA TRP A 608 -10.18 10.00 6.60
C TRP A 608 -10.08 10.83 7.89
N VAL A 609 -11.21 11.39 8.35
CA VAL A 609 -11.28 12.23 9.55
C VAL A 609 -11.79 11.41 10.74
N SER A 610 -10.85 10.74 11.43
CA SER A 610 -11.06 10.14 12.75
C SER A 610 -9.96 10.56 13.72
N SER A 611 -10.24 10.55 15.03
CA SER A 611 -9.26 10.96 16.05
C SER A 611 -7.94 10.17 15.93
N ASN A 612 -8.02 8.86 15.66
CA ASN A 612 -6.84 8.01 15.50
C ASN A 612 -6.06 8.36 14.22
N ALA A 613 -6.74 8.57 13.08
CA ALA A 613 -6.07 8.94 11.83
C ALA A 613 -5.37 10.31 11.93
N LEU A 614 -6.02 11.30 12.56
CA LEU A 614 -5.42 12.62 12.80
C LEU A 614 -4.20 12.55 13.73
N VAL A 615 -4.26 11.72 14.79
CA VAL A 615 -3.12 11.50 15.70
C VAL A 615 -1.97 10.76 15.01
N SER A 616 -2.21 9.70 14.23
CA SER A 616 -1.16 9.02 13.47
C SER A 616 -0.44 9.97 12.49
N ARG A 617 -1.20 10.83 11.80
CA ARG A 617 -0.65 11.86 10.90
C ARG A 617 0.19 12.92 11.63
N MET A 618 -0.28 13.38 12.80
CA MET A 618 0.49 14.30 13.65
C MET A 618 1.79 13.65 14.16
N ASN A 619 1.74 12.38 14.60
CA ASN A 619 2.91 11.65 15.05
C ASN A 619 3.94 11.46 13.90
N PHE A 620 3.49 11.09 12.69
CA PHE A 620 4.36 11.04 11.51
C PHE A 620 5.01 12.39 11.23
N ALA A 621 4.23 13.48 11.22
CA ALA A 621 4.75 14.83 10.95
C ALA A 621 5.83 15.28 11.95
N LEU A 622 5.64 14.99 13.24
CA LEU A 622 6.61 15.28 14.31
C LEU A 622 7.89 14.44 14.20
N VAL A 623 7.79 13.17 13.77
CA VAL A 623 8.94 12.28 13.59
C VAL A 623 9.69 12.59 12.29
N LEU A 624 8.98 12.98 11.22
CA LEU A 624 9.57 13.48 9.98
C LEU A 624 10.33 14.80 10.23
N SER A 625 9.66 15.81 10.81
CA SER A 625 10.26 17.12 11.03
C SER A 625 11.47 17.07 11.96
N GLY A 626 11.46 16.16 12.95
CA GLY A 626 12.59 15.88 13.82
C GLY A 626 13.77 15.17 13.16
N GLY A 627 13.70 14.85 11.86
CA GLY A 627 14.74 14.10 11.13
C GLY A 627 14.84 12.62 11.56
N ARG A 628 13.79 12.06 12.16
CA ARG A 628 13.79 10.72 12.78
C ARG A 628 13.10 9.64 11.99
N VAL A 629 12.44 9.94 10.87
CA VAL A 629 12.06 8.90 9.89
C VAL A 629 13.37 8.42 9.24
N PRO A 630 13.80 7.15 9.44
CA PRO A 630 15.11 6.70 8.94
C PRO A 630 15.19 6.83 7.41
N GLY A 631 16.16 7.61 6.92
CA GLY A 631 16.35 7.86 5.49
C GLY A 631 15.39 8.88 4.87
N ALA A 632 14.71 9.71 5.66
CA ALA A 632 13.99 10.89 5.19
C ALA A 632 14.42 12.13 6.01
N HIS A 633 15.11 13.07 5.36
CA HIS A 633 15.81 14.16 6.04
C HIS A 633 15.39 15.54 5.51
N PRO A 634 14.50 16.27 6.22
CA PRO A 634 14.17 17.67 5.93
C PRO A 634 15.34 18.64 6.13
N ASP A 635 15.44 19.65 5.26
CA ASP A 635 16.39 20.77 5.42
C ASP A 635 15.66 22.06 5.85
N TRP A 636 15.26 22.10 7.12
CA TRP A 636 14.62 23.28 7.71
C TRP A 636 15.48 24.56 7.68
N PRO A 637 16.81 24.51 7.84
CA PRO A 637 17.67 25.66 7.57
C PRO A 637 17.51 26.18 6.15
N HIS A 638 17.78 25.38 5.11
CA HIS A 638 17.72 25.81 3.71
C HIS A 638 16.35 26.41 3.34
N LEU A 639 15.26 25.77 3.79
CA LEU A 639 13.88 26.25 3.62
C LEU A 639 13.59 27.64 4.25
N LEU A 640 14.43 28.09 5.19
CA LEU A 640 14.23 29.32 5.95
C LEU A 640 15.33 30.37 5.72
N GLY A 641 16.28 30.13 4.81
CA GLY A 641 17.40 31.05 4.50
C GLY A 641 18.73 30.54 5.06
N ASP A 642 19.82 31.24 4.75
CA ASP A 642 21.19 30.72 4.90
C ASP A 642 21.45 30.00 6.24
N ALA A 643 22.08 28.82 6.17
CA ALA A 643 22.17 27.90 7.30
C ALA A 643 22.95 28.47 8.51
N GLU A 644 23.80 29.48 8.28
CA GLU A 644 24.54 30.20 9.33
C GLU A 644 23.72 31.34 9.98
N GLU A 645 22.68 31.86 9.30
CA GLU A 645 21.77 32.89 9.82
C GLU A 645 20.38 32.34 10.26
N SER A 646 20.12 31.06 10.00
CA SER A 646 18.83 30.38 10.20
C SER A 646 18.19 30.66 11.58
N PRO A 647 17.10 31.45 11.65
CA PRO A 647 16.65 32.06 12.90
C PRO A 647 15.89 31.07 13.79
N VAL A 648 16.41 30.81 15.00
CA VAL A 648 15.84 29.84 15.96
C VAL A 648 14.44 30.26 16.44
N VAL A 649 13.49 29.32 16.46
CA VAL A 649 12.18 29.47 17.13
C VAL A 649 12.39 29.46 18.65
N THR A 650 12.73 30.60 19.24
CA THR A 650 12.96 30.74 20.69
C THR A 650 11.67 30.92 21.49
N ALA A 651 10.60 31.41 20.85
CA ALA A 651 9.31 31.63 21.47
C ALA A 651 8.15 31.47 20.46
N PRO A 652 6.94 31.13 20.91
CA PRO A 652 5.74 31.26 20.11
C PRO A 652 5.52 32.74 19.70
N ASN A 653 5.07 32.97 18.48
CA ASN A 653 4.99 34.27 17.79
C ASN A 653 6.33 34.88 17.33
N SER A 654 7.39 34.07 17.18
CA SER A 654 8.63 34.50 16.53
C SER A 654 8.45 34.77 15.03
N ALA A 655 9.34 35.59 14.42
CA ALA A 655 9.31 35.83 12.97
C ALA A 655 9.51 34.54 12.15
N THR A 656 10.30 33.59 12.67
CA THR A 656 10.50 32.25 12.10
C THR A 656 9.19 31.44 12.05
N GLU A 657 8.34 31.55 13.09
CA GLU A 657 7.05 30.87 13.11
C GLU A 657 6.12 31.38 12.00
N LEU A 658 6.05 32.70 11.79
CA LEU A 658 5.27 33.28 10.68
C LEU A 658 5.84 32.89 9.30
N LYS A 659 7.17 32.71 9.19
CA LYS A 659 7.81 32.19 7.97
C LYS A 659 7.47 30.71 7.75
N LEU A 660 7.45 29.88 8.79
CA LEU A 660 6.99 28.48 8.75
C LEU A 660 5.50 28.37 8.41
N GLU A 661 4.61 29.18 9.00
CA GLU A 661 3.19 29.21 8.65
C GLU A 661 3.01 29.57 7.16
N SER A 662 3.72 30.60 6.68
CA SER A 662 3.70 30.97 5.26
C SER A 662 4.17 29.83 4.34
N LEU A 663 5.30 29.18 4.66
CA LEU A 663 5.85 28.06 3.89
C LEU A 663 4.93 26.82 3.89
N LEU A 664 4.55 26.35 5.07
CA LEU A 664 3.86 25.08 5.28
C LEU A 664 2.34 25.19 5.07
N LEU A 665 1.73 26.34 5.36
CA LEU A 665 0.29 26.53 5.22
C LEU A 665 -0.10 27.47 4.06
N GLY A 666 0.83 28.26 3.49
CA GLY A 666 0.55 29.23 2.42
C GLY A 666 -0.16 30.51 2.88
N GLN A 667 -0.32 30.69 4.19
CA GLN A 667 -1.01 31.78 4.88
C GLN A 667 -0.78 31.59 6.40
N PRO A 668 -1.00 32.62 7.25
CA PRO A 668 -0.99 32.42 8.70
C PRO A 668 -1.97 31.33 9.16
N ALA A 669 -1.62 30.62 10.24
CA ALA A 669 -2.45 29.56 10.78
C ALA A 669 -3.78 30.10 11.32
N THR A 670 -4.85 29.30 11.22
CA THR A 670 -6.12 29.68 11.85
C THR A 670 -5.96 29.80 13.38
N PRO A 671 -6.68 30.70 14.07
CA PRO A 671 -6.51 30.91 15.51
C PRO A 671 -6.65 29.63 16.35
N ARG A 672 -7.49 28.69 15.91
CA ARG A 672 -7.63 27.36 16.54
C ARG A 672 -6.38 26.50 16.32
N THR A 673 -5.90 26.37 15.09
CA THR A 673 -4.70 25.61 14.77
C THR A 673 -3.49 26.21 15.48
N ARG A 674 -3.29 27.53 15.39
CA ARG A 674 -2.23 28.24 16.11
C ARG A 674 -2.30 27.94 17.61
N GLY A 675 -3.46 28.10 18.26
CA GLY A 675 -3.63 27.80 19.69
C GLY A 675 -3.19 26.39 20.10
N THR A 676 -3.63 25.36 19.38
CA THR A 676 -3.19 23.97 19.62
C THR A 676 -1.71 23.76 19.33
N VAL A 677 -1.15 24.42 18.31
CA VAL A 677 0.29 24.38 18.02
C VAL A 677 1.09 25.03 19.15
N MET A 678 0.67 26.18 19.71
CA MET A 678 1.36 26.80 20.85
C MET A 678 1.33 25.89 22.09
N GLU A 679 0.16 25.33 22.42
CA GLU A 679 -0.05 24.40 23.54
C GLU A 679 0.92 23.19 23.44
N GLN A 680 0.90 22.49 22.30
CA GLN A 680 1.73 21.31 22.09
C GLN A 680 3.23 21.64 21.93
N PHE A 681 3.58 22.86 21.49
CA PHE A 681 4.96 23.34 21.44
C PHE A 681 5.54 23.59 22.85
N THR A 682 4.72 24.06 23.78
CA THR A 682 5.14 24.25 25.19
C THR A 682 5.19 22.98 26.02
N ASN A 683 4.63 21.87 25.52
CA ASN A 683 4.67 20.56 26.18
C ASN A 683 6.00 19.82 25.86
N PRO A 684 6.86 19.52 26.86
CA PRO A 684 8.15 18.87 26.62
C PRO A 684 8.02 17.44 26.07
N ASP A 685 6.93 16.73 26.41
CA ASP A 685 6.76 15.32 26.05
C ASP A 685 6.31 15.12 24.59
N THR A 686 5.76 16.15 23.92
CA THR A 686 5.13 16.08 22.59
C THR A 686 5.96 15.29 21.56
N GLN A 687 7.25 15.63 21.43
CA GLN A 687 8.15 14.97 20.49
C GLN A 687 8.50 13.53 20.91
N GLN A 688 8.66 13.27 22.20
CA GLN A 688 8.99 11.94 22.72
C GLN A 688 7.79 10.99 22.64
N THR A 689 6.59 11.47 22.96
CA THR A 689 5.33 10.75 22.80
C THR A 689 5.05 10.42 21.32
N ALA A 690 5.26 11.38 20.41
CA ALA A 690 5.12 11.12 18.98
C ALA A 690 6.09 10.03 18.48
N GLN A 691 7.36 10.08 18.90
CA GLN A 691 8.35 9.05 18.60
C GLN A 691 7.97 7.68 19.17
N GLN A 692 7.47 7.60 20.40
CA GLN A 692 7.03 6.34 21.02
C GLN A 692 5.78 5.75 20.34
N ASN A 693 4.86 6.60 19.89
CA ASN A 693 3.63 6.19 19.22
C ASN A 693 3.87 5.75 17.77
N PHE A 694 4.75 6.44 17.04
CA PHE A 694 5.11 6.12 15.65
C PHE A 694 6.35 5.20 15.52
N ALA A 695 6.97 4.82 16.64
CA ALA A 695 8.08 3.88 16.66
C ALA A 695 7.69 2.62 15.89
N MET A 696 8.48 2.30 14.86
CA MET A 696 8.24 1.12 14.02
C MET A 696 8.48 -0.14 14.85
N LYS A 697 7.43 -0.61 15.51
CA LYS A 697 7.45 -1.82 16.33
C LYS A 697 7.82 -2.99 15.42
N ALA A 698 8.96 -3.61 15.66
CA ALA A 698 9.46 -4.80 14.94
C ALA A 698 8.57 -6.07 15.07
N ASN A 699 7.34 -5.89 15.54
CA ASN A 699 6.29 -6.89 15.75
C ASN A 699 4.99 -6.55 14.98
N ALA A 700 4.88 -5.37 14.35
CA ALA A 700 3.83 -5.04 13.39
C ALA A 700 4.24 -5.44 11.96
N ALA A 701 5.05 -6.51 11.85
CA ALA A 701 5.77 -6.88 10.63
C ALA A 701 5.08 -8.01 9.83
N ASP A 702 4.00 -8.58 10.36
CA ASP A 702 3.43 -9.84 9.89
C ASP A 702 2.37 -9.66 8.79
N ASP A 703 1.97 -8.41 8.47
CA ASP A 703 0.98 -8.11 7.43
C ASP A 703 1.64 -7.52 6.17
N MET A 704 1.90 -8.41 5.22
CA MET A 704 2.39 -8.27 3.83
C MET A 704 3.66 -7.44 3.52
N GLY A 705 3.87 -6.27 4.14
CA GLY A 705 4.98 -5.36 3.78
C GLY A 705 6.33 -5.64 4.44
N ALA A 706 6.38 -6.49 5.49
CA ALA A 706 7.56 -6.59 6.36
C ALA A 706 8.03 -8.02 6.68
N SER A 707 7.61 -9.00 5.85
CA SER A 707 8.23 -10.33 5.76
C SER A 707 9.70 -10.27 5.28
N LEU A 708 10.13 -9.11 4.78
CA LEU A 708 11.41 -8.81 4.12
C LEU A 708 12.68 -9.38 4.76
N VAL A 709 12.80 -9.40 6.11
CA VAL A 709 14.12 -9.56 6.77
C VAL A 709 14.22 -10.77 7.71
N ARG A 710 13.19 -11.63 7.84
CA ARG A 710 13.23 -12.78 8.79
C ARG A 710 13.44 -14.14 8.13
N ILE A 711 14.55 -14.80 8.50
CA ILE A 711 14.77 -16.25 8.40
C ILE A 711 14.80 -16.84 9.82
N GLY A 712 14.30 -18.08 9.98
CA GLY A 712 13.85 -18.68 11.24
C GLY A 712 14.73 -18.53 12.49
N GLY A 713 14.21 -17.77 13.46
CA GLY A 713 14.66 -17.74 14.87
C GLY A 713 13.47 -17.86 15.84
N LYS A 714 13.72 -18.26 17.09
CA LYS A 714 12.70 -18.17 18.16
C LYS A 714 12.40 -16.70 18.48
N LYS A 715 11.22 -16.42 19.07
CA LYS A 715 10.92 -15.13 19.71
C LYS A 715 12.05 -14.77 20.70
N GLN A 716 12.86 -13.78 20.34
CA GLN A 716 13.71 -13.02 21.25
C GLN A 716 13.20 -11.59 21.29
N GLN A 717 13.08 -11.02 22.49
CA GLN A 717 12.86 -9.59 22.68
C GLN A 717 14.20 -8.86 22.49
N GLY A 718 14.64 -8.80 21.23
CA GLY A 718 15.78 -8.01 20.78
C GLY A 718 15.32 -6.76 20.05
N GLN A 719 16.03 -5.64 20.24
CA GLN A 719 15.78 -4.42 19.49
C GLN A 719 16.01 -4.68 17.99
N GLY A 720 15.07 -4.27 17.14
CA GLY A 720 15.29 -4.17 15.70
C GLY A 720 16.19 -2.96 15.36
N PRO A 721 16.30 -2.57 14.08
CA PRO A 721 16.86 -1.26 13.73
C PRO A 721 15.95 -0.18 14.31
N GLY A 722 16.30 0.30 15.50
CA GLY A 722 15.53 1.33 16.19
C GLY A 722 15.59 2.67 15.45
N LEU A 723 14.60 3.52 15.70
CA LEU A 723 14.74 4.96 15.47
C LEU A 723 16.08 5.40 16.10
N GLN A 724 16.92 6.10 15.34
CA GLN A 724 18.21 6.56 15.87
C GLN A 724 17.96 7.39 17.13
N SER A 725 18.72 7.13 18.20
CA SER A 725 18.76 7.97 19.40
C SER A 725 19.56 9.25 19.11
N GLY A 726 19.06 10.03 18.16
CA GLY A 726 19.63 11.31 17.74
C GLY A 726 19.41 12.41 18.78
N GLN A 727 19.94 13.59 18.47
CA GLN A 727 19.75 14.82 19.25
C GLN A 727 18.26 15.07 19.57
N PRO A 728 17.94 15.75 20.70
CA PRO A 728 16.58 16.23 20.95
C PRO A 728 16.12 17.13 19.80
N ALA A 729 14.80 17.16 19.55
CA ALA A 729 14.28 17.93 18.42
C ALA A 729 14.51 19.42 18.67
N THR A 730 15.02 20.14 17.67
CA THR A 730 15.10 21.59 17.77
C THR A 730 13.69 22.17 17.92
N PRO A 731 13.51 23.31 18.62
CA PRO A 731 12.22 23.99 18.67
C PRO A 731 11.64 24.25 17.27
N LEU A 732 12.52 24.57 16.31
CA LEU A 732 12.20 24.72 14.89
C LEU A 732 11.55 23.45 14.31
N ALA A 733 12.18 22.28 14.49
CA ALA A 733 11.64 21.00 14.03
C ALA A 733 10.31 20.64 14.71
N THR A 734 10.16 20.93 16.00
CA THR A 734 8.90 20.72 16.73
C THR A 734 7.78 21.59 16.15
N MET A 735 8.02 22.88 15.95
CA MET A 735 7.06 23.82 15.36
C MET A 735 6.65 23.39 13.94
N ALA A 736 7.63 23.04 13.09
CA ALA A 736 7.37 22.57 11.73
C ALA A 736 6.54 21.27 11.70
N GLY A 737 6.80 20.32 12.61
CA GLY A 737 6.03 19.08 12.73
C GLY A 737 4.59 19.29 13.19
N LEU A 738 4.36 20.20 14.15
CA LEU A 738 3.02 20.58 14.59
C LEU A 738 2.22 21.29 13.48
N LEU A 739 2.88 22.13 12.67
CA LEU A 739 2.26 22.78 11.52
C LEU A 739 1.96 21.76 10.39
N LEU A 740 2.88 20.86 10.06
CA LEU A 740 2.66 19.76 9.10
C LEU A 740 1.52 18.82 9.54
N GLY A 741 1.45 18.46 10.82
CA GLY A 741 0.38 17.59 11.33
C GLY A 741 -1.00 18.26 11.43
N SER A 742 -1.05 19.59 11.32
CA SER A 742 -2.24 20.40 11.63
C SER A 742 -3.45 20.13 10.72
N PRO A 743 -4.68 20.41 11.18
CA PRO A 743 -5.88 20.43 10.32
C PRO A 743 -5.76 21.39 9.14
N ASP A 744 -5.01 22.48 9.28
CA ASP A 744 -4.80 23.49 8.24
C ASP A 744 -3.92 22.92 7.11
N PHE A 745 -2.88 22.13 7.42
CA PHE A 745 -2.04 21.45 6.43
C PHE A 745 -2.75 20.27 5.77
N GLN A 746 -3.47 19.47 6.57
CA GLN A 746 -4.27 18.34 6.08
C GLN A 746 -5.42 18.77 5.15
N ARG A 747 -5.79 20.06 5.15
CA ARG A 747 -6.75 20.67 4.24
C ARG A 747 -6.15 21.55 3.14
N ARG A 748 -4.85 21.87 3.21
CA ARG A 748 -4.13 22.65 2.18
C ARG A 748 -4.27 21.92 0.85
#